data_AF-A0A397AE67-F1
#
_entry.id   AF-A0A397AE67-F1
#
_cell.length_a   1.000
_cell.length_b   1.000
_cell.length_c   1.000
_cell.angle_alpha   90.00
_cell.angle_beta   90.00
_cell.angle_gamma   90.00
#
_symmetry.space_group_name_H-M   'P 1'
#
loop_
_entity.id
_entity.type
_entity.pdbx_description
1 polymer ?
#
loop_
_entity_poly.entity_id
_entity_poly.type
_entity_poly.pdbx_seq_one_letter_code
_entity_poly.pdbx_strand_id
1 'polypeptide(L)'
;MSPPRVAPRRSVYTGVLEQPHNTTTDQPSSDASSFRVYVEILLGYSYMLLSLGCSFYYMHIVTPYLANDMRLREFNQSGGLSFLVDLANSHWVLPTLNATAWDITHTAFVKDYSSDATRLTNQPAYARRMLLEDTRLEAAIGRMMRASIDSLMNLPTQYCWVDFKQVWELAHTKRRQARCRLRDIDNAAVYLEATLRLADWARWRLSSAVVVNKHIESTYWRQHGLTRYTLQWQNYQQDGLDEFVVVSNMFSAHSVRVKRIPFSLQRDVRWSSWVAYWGLFNDWALAKGVLVDQNVTLVTNNVTTSVQDRNFVEFAGFSGPLNTPTPRLIQSILGPFLSIDMRYVPLPEPLVAVYDEFLSTVHPVWRLPAYLALADIKLDPIPVAWTATSTAYFGGNPFCVESPAYFQQNFGFDTSCDEVQRYALQVDRTSVLFALALTKQHDAHASNLCALCEDTVDECVSFVQDATRVMALLLPLLQTNTLSLRRSAALESIQHVEIVQLVKQPRNASTISLVRHAVADDDDAWASWSFFGWVMIYDWIRGHREVVSLEGDLSTLTLISGRYDLITFEVDPNDIPTRTGFTLWCLLQYVSLALTGIASLVVAYSLLNRFSVIGRNLFRFNRVAGCVWIGRPLLLTRGVSAVLLLSASNFDLLPDTGVTTLAPRGRTWVESMVVSGEALWLVYVVQDFIVVALHEAQWTGPVASIVTWIVLVMVDVWTPYDLSAVASRHCVATAGGHSCTMGTIYASSVYRVCLTLGVMFLAIVGSVCAGKVWTAWSKNPPVEAPVATLLLPAAIGAFMDVPVQVSAGAQTMDTITCVLAGLFPLVRTGLTSLFDVKLWRFVPCDMVSQLIHVRSPTFAPVNTDLMKHANQVNGVANLGPHAALVRVATKSRRAAWLHRFQVACSFAYMAITLWTSVSFVQLSTASVGNDLFWDDFNSSGTHTFLANWLNLELLAPGTANVLAVDYIDTAMYNSTD
;
A
#
# COMPACT_ATOMS: atom_id res chain seq x y z
N MET A 1 -38.62 75.63 -9.28
CA MET A 1 -39.11 74.86 -8.13
C MET A 1 -38.27 73.61 -8.00
N SER A 2 -37.37 73.61 -7.02
CA SER A 2 -36.36 72.59 -6.77
C SER A 2 -36.95 71.49 -5.89
N PRO A 3 -36.63 70.21 -6.11
CA PRO A 3 -37.05 69.13 -5.23
C PRO A 3 -36.32 69.22 -3.88
N PRO A 4 -36.93 68.79 -2.76
CA PRO A 4 -36.30 68.86 -1.45
C PRO A 4 -35.12 67.89 -1.37
N ARG A 5 -33.98 68.39 -0.89
CA ARG A 5 -32.80 67.59 -0.54
C ARG A 5 -33.16 66.64 0.61
N VAL A 6 -33.16 65.35 0.33
CA VAL A 6 -33.25 64.29 1.35
C VAL A 6 -31.89 64.19 2.03
N ALA A 7 -31.83 64.55 3.31
CA ALA A 7 -30.64 64.37 4.14
C ALA A 7 -30.31 62.86 4.29
N PRO A 8 -29.02 62.46 4.35
CA PRO A 8 -28.65 61.09 4.61
C PRO A 8 -29.07 60.72 6.05
N ARG A 9 -29.97 59.73 6.18
CA ARG A 9 -30.39 59.21 7.49
C ARG A 9 -29.18 58.58 8.20
N ARG A 10 -28.82 59.12 9.37
CA ARG A 10 -27.91 58.51 10.35
C ARG A 10 -28.33 57.06 10.62
N SER A 11 -27.36 56.16 10.69
CA SER A 11 -27.52 54.80 11.21
C SER A 11 -28.22 54.85 12.57
N VAL A 12 -29.27 54.07 12.77
CA VAL A 12 -30.03 53.98 14.03
C VAL A 12 -29.14 53.57 15.21
N TYR A 13 -27.94 53.02 14.95
CA TYR A 13 -27.00 52.62 15.98
C TYR A 13 -26.15 53.77 16.57
N THR A 14 -26.01 54.92 15.90
CA THR A 14 -25.25 56.03 16.50
C THR A 14 -26.00 56.71 17.65
N GLY A 15 -27.32 56.50 17.76
CA GLY A 15 -28.12 56.99 18.90
C GLY A 15 -28.18 56.04 20.11
N VAL A 16 -27.57 54.85 20.04
CA VAL A 16 -27.70 53.81 21.08
C VAL A 16 -26.53 53.81 22.09
N LEU A 17 -25.42 54.49 21.76
CA LEU A 17 -24.28 54.66 22.67
C LEU A 17 -24.34 55.92 23.54
N GLU A 18 -25.32 56.80 23.33
CA GLU A 18 -25.55 57.98 24.17
C GLU A 18 -26.65 57.70 25.20
N GLN A 19 -26.29 57.17 26.37
CA GLN A 19 -27.11 57.38 27.57
C GLN A 19 -26.78 58.78 28.13
N PRO A 20 -27.79 59.55 28.61
CA PRO A 20 -27.55 60.84 29.22
C PRO A 20 -27.05 60.63 30.66
N HIS A 21 -25.73 60.49 30.83
CA HIS A 21 -25.15 60.78 32.13
C HIS A 21 -24.95 62.29 32.24
N ASN A 22 -25.79 62.93 33.05
CA ASN A 22 -25.59 64.29 33.52
C ASN A 22 -24.27 64.36 34.29
N THR A 23 -23.19 64.72 33.60
CA THR A 23 -22.04 65.44 34.17
C THR A 23 -21.28 66.12 33.04
N THR A 24 -21.24 67.44 33.10
CA THR A 24 -20.40 68.33 32.30
C THR A 24 -18.94 67.89 32.31
N THR A 25 -18.36 67.58 31.15
CA THR A 25 -17.04 68.03 30.62
C THR A 25 -16.63 67.20 29.38
N ASP A 26 -16.24 67.91 28.32
CA ASP A 26 -15.46 67.52 27.13
C ASP A 26 -15.94 66.35 26.23
N GLN A 27 -16.52 66.73 25.09
CA GLN A 27 -16.75 65.87 23.91
C GLN A 27 -15.44 65.56 23.16
N PRO A 28 -15.10 64.29 22.88
CA PRO A 28 -14.33 63.92 21.72
C PRO A 28 -15.24 63.57 20.53
N SER A 29 -14.70 63.75 19.33
CA SER A 29 -15.35 63.77 18.01
C SER A 29 -16.21 62.54 17.65
N SER A 30 -17.45 62.80 17.19
CA SER A 30 -18.41 61.81 16.69
C SER A 30 -18.00 61.07 15.40
N ASP A 31 -16.95 61.52 14.73
CA ASP A 31 -16.46 60.90 13.49
C ASP A 31 -15.61 59.64 13.74
N ALA A 32 -14.94 59.56 14.90
CA ALA A 32 -14.08 58.42 15.25
C ALA A 32 -14.88 57.12 15.53
N SER A 33 -16.12 57.24 16.03
CA SER A 33 -16.98 56.09 16.33
C SER A 33 -17.61 55.48 15.06
N SER A 34 -17.98 56.33 14.09
CA SER A 34 -18.54 55.88 12.81
C SER A 34 -17.48 55.17 11.95
N PHE A 35 -16.24 55.68 11.93
CA PHE A 35 -15.12 55.05 11.23
C PHE A 35 -14.83 53.63 11.75
N ARG A 36 -14.84 53.43 13.08
CA ARG A 36 -14.63 52.11 13.70
C ARG A 36 -15.66 51.08 13.24
N VAL A 37 -16.94 51.45 13.16
CA VAL A 37 -18.01 50.54 12.73
C VAL A 37 -17.83 50.10 11.26
N TYR A 38 -17.50 51.03 10.37
CA TYR A 38 -17.23 50.68 8.97
C TYR A 38 -15.99 49.79 8.80
N VAL A 39 -14.94 50.04 9.59
CA VAL A 39 -13.73 49.19 9.61
C VAL A 39 -14.06 47.79 10.13
N GLU A 40 -14.84 47.66 11.21
CA GLU A 40 -15.26 46.36 11.74
C GLU A 40 -16.09 45.56 10.72
N ILE A 41 -17.01 46.22 10.01
CA ILE A 41 -17.82 45.59 8.95
C ILE A 41 -16.92 45.13 7.80
N LEU A 42 -16.01 45.99 7.32
CA LEU A 42 -15.10 45.66 6.23
C LEU A 42 -14.20 44.47 6.60
N LEU A 43 -13.58 44.51 7.79
CA LEU A 43 -12.73 43.42 8.28
C LEU A 43 -13.53 42.13 8.49
N GLY A 44 -14.79 42.20 8.94
CA GLY A 44 -15.67 41.05 9.11
C GLY A 44 -15.98 40.35 7.78
N TYR A 45 -16.30 41.12 6.72
CA TYR A 45 -16.47 40.56 5.37
C TYR A 45 -15.16 40.03 4.79
N SER A 46 -14.05 40.75 4.99
CA SER A 46 -12.72 40.27 4.57
C SER A 46 -12.36 38.95 5.25
N TYR A 47 -12.65 38.79 6.54
CA TYR A 47 -12.46 37.54 7.27
C TYR A 47 -13.31 36.41 6.68
N MET A 48 -14.59 36.65 6.41
CA MET A 48 -15.46 35.63 5.81
C MET A 48 -14.97 35.21 4.42
N LEU A 49 -14.60 36.17 3.57
CA LEU A 49 -14.05 35.90 2.23
C LEU A 49 -12.72 35.13 2.31
N LEU A 50 -11.81 35.55 3.20
CA LEU A 50 -10.54 34.86 3.42
C LEU A 50 -10.77 33.44 3.92
N SER A 51 -11.69 33.25 4.87
CA SER A 51 -12.03 31.94 5.40
C SER A 51 -12.60 31.00 4.34
N LEU A 52 -13.44 31.51 3.43
CA LEU A 52 -13.95 30.72 2.30
C LEU A 52 -12.82 30.40 1.32
N GLY A 53 -11.94 31.36 1.04
CA GLY A 53 -10.74 31.14 0.24
C GLY A 53 -9.84 30.04 0.83
N CYS A 54 -9.58 30.08 2.13
CA CYS A 54 -8.86 29.03 2.85
C CYS A 54 -9.58 27.68 2.78
N SER A 55 -10.91 27.66 2.85
CA SER A 55 -11.71 26.42 2.75
C SER A 55 -11.60 25.76 1.37
N PHE A 56 -11.59 26.53 0.28
CA PHE A 56 -11.33 25.99 -1.06
C PHE A 56 -9.86 25.67 -1.30
N TYR A 57 -8.94 26.44 -0.74
CA TYR A 57 -7.51 26.14 -0.79
C TYR A 57 -7.19 24.84 -0.01
N TYR A 58 -7.84 24.60 1.12
CA TYR A 58 -7.79 23.30 1.81
C TYR A 58 -8.27 22.16 0.91
N MET A 59 -9.36 22.36 0.17
CA MET A 59 -9.79 21.36 -0.81
C MET A 59 -8.72 21.09 -1.87
N HIS A 60 -8.01 22.12 -2.33
CA HIS A 60 -6.88 21.95 -3.24
C HIS A 60 -5.73 21.15 -2.61
N ILE A 61 -5.40 21.40 -1.34
CA ILE A 61 -4.34 20.67 -0.62
C ILE A 61 -4.72 19.20 -0.35
N VAL A 62 -5.96 18.93 0.06
CA VAL A 62 -6.39 17.59 0.50
C VAL A 62 -6.78 16.68 -0.66
N THR A 63 -7.19 17.24 -1.82
CA THR A 63 -7.65 16.44 -2.98
C THR A 63 -6.60 15.41 -3.44
N PRO A 64 -5.31 15.75 -3.60
CA PRO A 64 -4.27 14.76 -3.95
C PRO A 64 -4.11 13.61 -2.96
N TYR A 65 -4.43 13.81 -1.68
CA TYR A 65 -4.38 12.77 -0.65
C TYR A 65 -5.65 11.92 -0.59
N LEU A 66 -6.77 12.42 -1.11
CA LEU A 66 -8.05 11.69 -1.16
C LEU A 66 -8.28 11.00 -2.50
N ALA A 67 -7.33 11.11 -3.43
CA ALA A 67 -7.36 10.41 -4.70
C ALA A 67 -7.27 8.87 -4.53
N ASN A 68 -6.68 8.40 -3.43
CA ASN A 68 -6.57 6.99 -3.06
C ASN A 68 -6.78 6.78 -1.56
N ASP A 69 -7.22 5.58 -1.18
CA ASP A 69 -7.53 5.19 0.19
C ASP A 69 -6.25 4.97 1.03
N MET A 70 -5.10 4.75 0.38
CA MET A 70 -3.78 4.71 1.02
C MET A 70 -3.38 6.08 1.59
N ARG A 71 -4.01 7.17 1.13
CA ARG A 71 -3.75 8.57 1.51
C ARG A 71 -2.34 9.05 1.20
N LEU A 72 -1.76 8.51 0.14
CA LEU A 72 -0.49 8.94 -0.40
C LEU A 72 -0.74 10.00 -1.47
N ARG A 73 0.00 11.12 -1.41
CA ARG A 73 -0.14 12.22 -2.37
C ARG A 73 0.25 11.75 -3.77
N GLU A 74 -0.58 12.06 -4.78
CA GLU A 74 -0.27 11.83 -6.20
C GLU A 74 0.12 10.37 -6.54
N PHE A 75 -0.34 9.42 -5.71
CA PHE A 75 -0.05 8.00 -5.87
C PHE A 75 -0.97 7.40 -6.93
N ASN A 76 -0.46 7.36 -8.17
CA ASN A 76 -1.11 6.78 -9.34
C ASN A 76 -0.50 5.41 -9.70
N GLN A 77 -1.14 4.73 -10.66
CA GLN A 77 -0.74 3.39 -11.12
C GLN A 77 0.63 3.39 -11.82
N SER A 78 0.83 4.28 -12.80
CA SER A 78 2.06 4.35 -13.59
C SER A 78 3.23 4.99 -12.85
N GLY A 79 2.97 5.97 -12.00
CA GLY A 79 3.99 6.64 -11.22
C GLY A 79 4.29 5.94 -9.90
N GLY A 80 3.57 6.33 -8.85
CA GLY A 80 3.90 5.96 -7.47
C GLY A 80 3.79 4.49 -7.16
N LEU A 81 2.79 3.81 -7.69
CA LEU A 81 2.62 2.38 -7.48
C LEU A 81 3.70 1.57 -8.19
N SER A 82 3.96 1.88 -9.46
CA SER A 82 5.04 1.22 -10.21
C SER A 82 6.41 1.46 -9.57
N PHE A 83 6.70 2.69 -9.09
CA PHE A 83 7.93 2.99 -8.36
C PHE A 83 8.04 2.15 -7.08
N LEU A 84 6.95 2.04 -6.31
CA LEU A 84 6.91 1.21 -5.10
C LEU A 84 7.20 -0.27 -5.41
N VAL A 85 6.70 -0.79 -6.54
CA VAL A 85 6.94 -2.16 -6.96
C VAL A 85 8.42 -2.38 -7.28
N ASP A 86 9.03 -1.50 -8.08
CA ASP A 86 10.46 -1.59 -8.41
C ASP A 86 11.35 -1.40 -7.16
N LEU A 87 10.92 -0.54 -6.23
CA LEU A 87 11.55 -0.37 -4.92
C LEU A 87 11.54 -1.64 -4.07
N ALA A 88 10.38 -2.28 -3.94
CA ALA A 88 10.27 -3.53 -3.20
C ALA A 88 11.09 -4.64 -3.89
N ASN A 89 10.98 -4.75 -5.21
CA ASN A 89 11.72 -5.75 -5.97
C ASN A 89 13.23 -5.54 -5.91
N SER A 90 13.73 -4.30 -5.88
CA SER A 90 15.18 -4.05 -5.78
C SER A 90 15.73 -4.42 -4.40
N HIS A 91 15.00 -4.12 -3.32
CA HIS A 91 15.43 -4.38 -1.95
C HIS A 91 15.46 -5.88 -1.63
N TRP A 92 14.48 -6.64 -2.11
CA TRP A 92 14.30 -8.06 -1.74
C TRP A 92 14.95 -9.06 -2.70
N VAL A 93 15.64 -8.62 -3.74
CA VAL A 93 16.43 -9.51 -4.62
C VAL A 93 17.59 -10.18 -3.89
N LEU A 94 18.17 -9.54 -2.87
CA LEU A 94 19.24 -10.11 -2.06
C LEU A 94 18.70 -10.73 -0.75
N PRO A 95 19.16 -11.93 -0.35
CA PRO A 95 18.59 -12.67 0.78
C PRO A 95 19.12 -12.22 2.15
N THR A 96 20.20 -11.43 2.21
CA THR A 96 20.97 -11.19 3.45
C THR A 96 20.71 -9.86 4.15
N LEU A 97 19.79 -9.01 3.65
CA LEU A 97 19.44 -7.78 4.36
C LEU A 97 18.55 -8.11 5.57
N ASN A 98 19.19 -8.47 6.70
CA ASN A 98 18.66 -8.30 8.06
C ASN A 98 18.49 -6.80 8.40
N ALA A 99 18.08 -5.98 7.43
CA ALA A 99 17.77 -4.60 7.63
C ALA A 99 16.35 -4.53 8.15
N THR A 100 16.18 -4.39 9.47
CA THR A 100 14.88 -4.03 10.06
C THR A 100 14.42 -2.64 9.61
N ALA A 101 15.36 -1.81 9.12
CA ALA A 101 15.11 -0.50 8.55
C ALA A 101 15.13 -0.57 7.02
N TRP A 102 14.01 -0.23 6.38
CA TRP A 102 13.90 -0.10 4.93
C TRP A 102 13.99 1.38 4.58
N ASP A 103 15.12 1.81 4.00
CA ASP A 103 15.28 3.18 3.52
C ASP A 103 14.62 3.34 2.15
N ILE A 104 13.48 4.02 2.14
CA ILE A 104 12.65 4.29 0.94
C ILE A 104 12.94 5.68 0.36
N THR A 105 13.53 6.57 1.14
CA THR A 105 13.66 8.00 0.82
C THR A 105 14.93 8.35 0.05
N HIS A 106 15.91 7.47 0.02
CA HIS A 106 17.20 7.71 -0.66
C HIS A 106 17.43 6.83 -1.90
N THR A 107 16.46 6.00 -2.27
CA THR A 107 16.54 5.11 -3.44
C THR A 107 16.15 5.83 -4.74
N ALA A 108 16.92 5.57 -5.80
CA ALA A 108 16.74 6.14 -7.11
C ALA A 108 16.61 5.03 -8.17
N PHE A 109 15.91 5.27 -9.27
CA PHE A 109 15.85 4.32 -10.39
C PHE A 109 16.12 5.01 -11.71
N VAL A 110 16.92 4.38 -12.57
CA VAL A 110 17.18 4.83 -13.94
C VAL A 110 16.01 4.38 -14.83
N LYS A 111 14.87 5.03 -14.63
CA LYS A 111 13.60 4.69 -15.27
C LYS A 111 12.65 5.88 -15.19
N ASP A 112 11.86 6.08 -16.23
CA ASP A 112 10.81 7.08 -16.26
C ASP A 112 9.49 6.50 -15.75
N TYR A 113 8.87 7.20 -14.79
CA TYR A 113 7.59 6.87 -14.17
C TYR A 113 6.54 7.96 -14.43
N SER A 114 6.84 8.92 -15.31
CA SER A 114 5.91 9.99 -15.70
C SER A 114 4.98 9.60 -16.85
N SER A 115 5.24 8.46 -17.51
CA SER A 115 4.40 7.94 -18.60
C SER A 115 3.04 7.42 -18.13
N ASP A 116 2.07 7.34 -19.04
CA ASP A 116 0.72 6.83 -18.74
C ASP A 116 0.70 5.34 -18.37
N ALA A 117 1.70 4.59 -18.81
CA ALA A 117 1.92 3.19 -18.44
C ALA A 117 3.42 2.96 -18.18
N THR A 118 3.72 2.21 -17.13
CA THR A 118 5.09 1.89 -16.74
C THR A 118 5.24 0.38 -16.67
N ARG A 119 6.09 -0.16 -17.54
CA ARG A 119 6.37 -1.60 -17.59
C ARG A 119 7.29 -1.98 -16.45
N LEU A 120 6.86 -2.91 -15.61
CA LEU A 120 7.64 -3.48 -14.53
C LEU A 120 8.26 -4.80 -14.95
N THR A 121 9.31 -5.22 -14.24
CA THR A 121 10.04 -6.45 -14.54
C THR A 121 10.24 -7.30 -13.30
N ASN A 122 10.05 -8.60 -13.45
CA ASN A 122 10.32 -9.61 -12.42
C ASN A 122 11.38 -10.59 -12.92
N GLN A 123 12.25 -11.04 -12.00
CA GLN A 123 13.22 -12.07 -12.30
C GLN A 123 12.57 -13.46 -12.23
N PRO A 124 12.58 -14.26 -13.30
CA PRO A 124 11.87 -15.55 -13.34
C PRO A 124 12.48 -16.60 -12.41
N ALA A 125 13.78 -16.50 -12.10
CA ALA A 125 14.46 -17.42 -11.17
C ALA A 125 14.15 -17.16 -9.69
N TYR A 126 13.55 -16.02 -9.36
CA TYR A 126 13.38 -15.59 -7.98
C TYR A 126 12.46 -16.53 -7.17
N ALA A 127 11.36 -17.02 -7.76
CA ALA A 127 10.47 -17.98 -7.09
C ALA A 127 11.20 -19.29 -6.76
N ARG A 128 11.99 -19.82 -7.70
CA ARG A 128 12.77 -21.05 -7.51
C ARG A 128 13.84 -20.88 -6.44
N ARG A 129 14.60 -19.78 -6.50
CA ARG A 129 15.57 -19.42 -5.48
C ARG A 129 14.94 -19.44 -4.10
N MET A 130 13.85 -18.70 -3.93
CA MET A 130 13.15 -18.58 -2.65
C MET A 130 12.68 -19.94 -2.11
N LEU A 131 12.21 -20.81 -3.01
CA LEU A 131 11.75 -22.14 -2.67
C LEU A 131 12.89 -23.10 -2.30
N LEU A 132 13.93 -23.13 -3.12
CA LEU A 132 15.03 -24.10 -3.03
C LEU A 132 16.03 -23.70 -1.94
N GLU A 133 16.10 -22.42 -1.57
CA GLU A 133 16.85 -21.93 -0.40
C GLU A 133 16.10 -22.15 0.93
N ASP A 134 14.75 -22.21 0.95
CA ASP A 134 13.99 -22.49 2.18
C ASP A 134 13.97 -23.98 2.52
N THR A 135 14.98 -24.40 3.28
CA THR A 135 15.18 -25.80 3.68
C THR A 135 14.42 -26.22 4.95
N ARG A 136 13.63 -25.32 5.55
CA ARG A 136 12.97 -25.55 6.85
C ARG A 136 11.85 -26.58 6.75
N LEU A 137 11.83 -27.53 7.68
CA LEU A 137 10.83 -28.59 7.73
C LEU A 137 9.40 -28.05 7.87
N GLU A 138 9.18 -27.06 8.74
CA GLU A 138 7.85 -26.48 8.98
C GLU A 138 7.25 -25.84 7.72
N ALA A 139 8.09 -25.21 6.89
CA ALA A 139 7.68 -24.59 5.65
C ALA A 139 7.29 -25.67 4.62
N ALA A 140 8.12 -26.70 4.48
CA ALA A 140 7.86 -27.83 3.59
C ALA A 140 6.61 -28.62 3.98
N ILE A 141 6.45 -28.97 5.27
CA ILE A 141 5.28 -29.67 5.80
C ILE A 141 4.01 -28.83 5.55
N GLY A 142 4.06 -27.54 5.85
CA GLY A 142 2.94 -26.63 5.61
C GLY A 142 2.51 -26.54 4.15
N ARG A 143 3.44 -26.67 3.20
CA ARG A 143 3.14 -26.78 1.76
C ARG A 143 2.49 -28.10 1.43
N MET A 144 3.10 -29.20 1.85
CA MET A 144 2.64 -30.54 1.51
C MET A 144 1.24 -30.84 2.06
N MET A 145 0.91 -30.34 3.26
CA MET A 145 -0.43 -30.44 3.83
C MET A 145 -1.53 -29.75 3.01
N ARG A 146 -1.17 -28.75 2.19
CA ARG A 146 -2.10 -28.01 1.32
C ARG A 146 -2.03 -28.44 -0.14
N ALA A 147 -1.01 -29.21 -0.51
CA ALA A 147 -0.79 -29.66 -1.87
C ALA A 147 -1.81 -30.75 -2.24
N SER A 148 -2.13 -30.82 -3.53
CA SER A 148 -2.89 -31.96 -4.05
C SER A 148 -2.01 -33.21 -4.05
N ILE A 149 -2.63 -34.40 -4.05
CA ILE A 149 -1.89 -35.67 -4.17
C ILE A 149 -1.08 -35.69 -5.46
N ASP A 150 -1.62 -35.19 -6.56
CA ASP A 150 -0.91 -35.10 -7.84
C ASP A 150 0.36 -34.22 -7.74
N SER A 151 0.25 -33.08 -7.05
CA SER A 151 1.40 -32.20 -6.79
C SER A 151 2.47 -32.87 -5.91
N LEU A 152 2.08 -33.65 -4.90
CA LEU A 152 3.00 -34.42 -4.06
C LEU A 152 3.71 -35.53 -4.85
N MET A 153 2.99 -36.14 -5.79
CA MET A 153 3.54 -37.19 -6.65
C MET A 153 4.54 -36.66 -7.69
N ASN A 154 4.39 -35.39 -8.09
CA ASN A 154 5.24 -34.70 -9.04
C ASN A 154 6.37 -33.89 -8.38
N LEU A 155 6.71 -34.18 -7.11
CA LEU A 155 7.79 -33.47 -6.44
C LEU A 155 9.15 -33.73 -7.12
N PRO A 156 9.97 -32.67 -7.29
CA PRO A 156 11.23 -32.75 -8.02
C PRO A 156 12.34 -33.29 -7.13
N THR A 157 12.25 -34.57 -6.77
CA THR A 157 13.21 -35.25 -5.91
C THR A 157 13.41 -36.68 -6.35
N GLN A 158 14.66 -37.13 -6.28
CA GLN A 158 15.04 -38.51 -6.49
C GLN A 158 15.13 -39.21 -5.13
N TYR A 159 14.21 -40.14 -4.89
CA TYR A 159 14.15 -40.83 -3.61
C TYR A 159 15.34 -41.77 -3.43
N CYS A 160 15.87 -41.82 -2.21
CA CYS A 160 16.94 -42.73 -1.81
C CYS A 160 16.38 -43.86 -0.91
N TRP A 161 15.30 -43.58 -0.16
CA TRP A 161 14.66 -44.53 0.74
C TRP A 161 13.14 -44.44 0.70
N VAL A 162 12.47 -45.54 1.02
CA VAL A 162 11.01 -45.54 1.24
C VAL A 162 10.69 -44.96 2.61
N ASP A 163 11.40 -45.38 3.66
CA ASP A 163 11.06 -45.14 5.06
C ASP A 163 12.19 -44.46 5.84
N PHE A 164 11.85 -43.76 6.93
CA PHE A 164 12.82 -43.05 7.78
C PHE A 164 13.81 -43.98 8.50
N LYS A 165 13.49 -45.27 8.62
CA LYS A 165 14.41 -46.28 9.18
C LYS A 165 15.35 -46.86 8.12
N GLN A 166 15.26 -46.37 6.88
CA GLN A 166 16.14 -46.77 5.77
C GLN A 166 16.09 -48.28 5.50
N VAL A 167 14.95 -48.93 5.77
CA VAL A 167 14.77 -50.36 5.56
C VAL A 167 14.72 -50.68 4.08
N TRP A 168 14.20 -49.78 3.25
CA TRP A 168 14.08 -50.01 1.80
C TRP A 168 14.80 -48.93 1.00
N GLU A 169 15.71 -49.33 0.12
CA GLU A 169 16.54 -48.44 -0.69
C GLU A 169 16.03 -48.33 -2.13
N LEU A 170 16.05 -47.13 -2.71
CA LEU A 170 15.41 -46.82 -4.00
C LEU A 170 16.33 -46.23 -5.08
N ALA A 171 17.58 -45.85 -4.78
CA ALA A 171 18.41 -45.17 -5.79
C ALA A 171 18.71 -46.07 -7.00
N HIS A 172 18.64 -45.51 -8.21
CA HIS A 172 18.85 -46.25 -9.46
C HIS A 172 20.26 -46.84 -9.61
N THR A 173 21.26 -46.32 -8.91
CA THR A 173 22.64 -46.83 -8.94
C THR A 173 23.21 -47.00 -7.53
N LYS A 174 24.14 -47.97 -7.38
CA LYS A 174 24.85 -48.22 -6.12
C LYS A 174 25.67 -47.01 -5.65
N ARG A 175 26.26 -46.26 -6.60
CA ARG A 175 27.06 -45.06 -6.30
C ARG A 175 26.18 -43.92 -5.82
N ARG A 176 25.01 -43.71 -6.43
CA ARG A 176 24.02 -42.76 -5.92
C ARG A 176 23.53 -43.14 -4.53
N GLN A 177 23.21 -44.42 -4.28
CA GLN A 177 22.80 -44.87 -2.94
C GLN A 177 23.87 -44.56 -1.88
N ALA A 178 25.15 -44.78 -2.21
CA ALA A 178 26.27 -44.42 -1.34
C ALA A 178 26.38 -42.89 -1.12
N ARG A 179 26.16 -42.09 -2.17
CA ARG A 179 26.11 -40.62 -2.09
C ARG A 179 24.99 -40.14 -1.17
N CYS A 180 23.78 -40.71 -1.29
CA CYS A 180 22.66 -40.41 -0.40
C CYS A 180 23.02 -40.65 1.08
N ARG A 181 23.61 -41.81 1.39
CA ARG A 181 24.04 -42.15 2.76
C ARG A 181 25.06 -41.16 3.33
N LEU A 182 25.93 -40.60 2.49
CA LEU A 182 26.99 -39.67 2.90
C LEU A 182 26.49 -38.22 3.05
N ARG A 183 25.56 -37.77 2.20
CA ARG A 183 25.21 -36.33 2.08
C ARG A 183 23.74 -35.98 2.35
N ASP A 184 22.83 -36.94 2.27
CA ASP A 184 21.37 -36.69 2.29
C ASP A 184 20.62 -37.48 3.36
N ILE A 185 21.34 -38.11 4.29
CA ILE A 185 20.71 -38.88 5.37
C ILE A 185 19.81 -37.99 6.26
N ASP A 186 20.16 -36.71 6.39
CA ASP A 186 19.46 -35.69 7.16
C ASP A 186 18.36 -34.94 6.36
N ASN A 187 18.26 -35.20 5.05
CA ASN A 187 17.35 -34.54 4.14
C ASN A 187 16.04 -35.32 4.00
N ALA A 188 14.95 -34.81 4.60
CA ALA A 188 13.64 -35.44 4.54
C ALA A 188 13.09 -35.58 3.10
N ALA A 189 13.55 -34.78 2.14
CA ALA A 189 13.04 -34.79 0.76
C ALA A 189 13.44 -36.04 -0.05
N VAL A 190 14.42 -36.83 0.40
CA VAL A 190 14.81 -38.08 -0.29
C VAL A 190 14.12 -39.32 0.28
N TYR A 191 13.21 -39.14 1.24
CA TYR A 191 12.43 -40.21 1.87
C TYR A 191 10.99 -40.17 1.39
N LEU A 192 10.49 -41.27 0.82
CA LEU A 192 9.12 -41.34 0.34
C LEU A 192 8.09 -41.24 1.48
N GLU A 193 8.44 -41.74 2.68
CA GLU A 193 7.61 -41.64 3.88
C GLU A 193 7.23 -40.20 4.23
N ALA A 194 8.11 -39.22 3.98
CA ALA A 194 7.82 -37.81 4.27
C ALA A 194 6.59 -37.29 3.49
N THR A 195 6.48 -37.66 2.21
CA THR A 195 5.36 -37.25 1.36
C THR A 195 4.12 -38.10 1.62
N LEU A 196 4.29 -39.41 1.79
CA LEU A 196 3.19 -40.34 2.05
C LEU A 196 2.51 -40.10 3.40
N ARG A 197 3.23 -39.64 4.43
CA ARG A 197 2.62 -39.32 5.74
C ARG A 197 1.71 -38.09 5.70
N LEU A 198 1.99 -37.17 4.78
CA LEU A 198 1.27 -35.91 4.62
C LEU A 198 0.19 -35.98 3.54
N ALA A 199 0.18 -37.06 2.73
CA ALA A 199 -0.87 -37.30 1.77
C ALA A 199 -2.21 -37.54 2.48
N ASP A 200 -3.25 -36.84 2.04
CA ASP A 200 -4.62 -37.07 2.52
C ASP A 200 -5.17 -38.37 1.91
N TRP A 201 -4.89 -39.49 2.57
CA TRP A 201 -5.41 -40.80 2.21
C TRP A 201 -6.94 -40.90 2.31
N ALA A 202 -7.60 -40.00 3.05
CA ALA A 202 -9.06 -39.96 3.16
C ALA A 202 -9.71 -39.24 1.95
N ARG A 203 -8.98 -38.37 1.23
CA ARG A 203 -9.39 -37.97 -0.13
C ARG A 203 -9.35 -39.12 -1.14
N TRP A 204 -8.57 -40.15 -0.86
CA TRP A 204 -8.54 -41.40 -1.63
C TRP A 204 -9.67 -42.38 -1.23
N ARG A 205 -10.27 -42.21 -0.03
CA ARG A 205 -11.50 -42.89 0.44
C ARG A 205 -12.33 -41.95 1.33
N LEU A 206 -13.30 -41.25 0.71
CA LEU A 206 -14.39 -40.48 1.35
C LEU A 206 -14.18 -40.05 2.82
N SER A 207 -13.84 -38.77 2.99
CA SER A 207 -14.02 -37.91 4.19
C SER A 207 -13.33 -38.34 5.50
N SER A 208 -12.22 -37.68 5.85
CA SER A 208 -11.93 -37.05 7.16
C SER A 208 -10.48 -36.55 7.19
N ALA A 209 -10.30 -35.24 7.31
CA ALA A 209 -8.99 -34.59 7.38
C ALA A 209 -8.27 -34.94 8.70
N VAL A 210 -7.17 -35.69 8.63
CA VAL A 210 -6.22 -35.77 9.75
C VAL A 210 -5.40 -34.48 9.72
N VAL A 211 -5.81 -33.49 10.53
CA VAL A 211 -5.03 -32.27 10.73
C VAL A 211 -3.79 -32.64 11.54
N VAL A 212 -2.70 -32.99 10.85
CA VAL A 212 -1.39 -33.15 11.48
C VAL A 212 -0.85 -31.75 11.77
N ASN A 213 -0.71 -31.37 13.04
CA ASN A 213 -0.07 -30.11 13.38
C ASN A 213 1.36 -30.09 12.85
N LYS A 214 1.72 -29.11 12.01
CA LYS A 214 3.05 -28.98 11.38
C LYS A 214 4.22 -29.10 12.36
N HIS A 215 4.05 -28.65 13.60
CA HIS A 215 5.09 -28.72 14.64
C HIS A 215 5.24 -30.13 15.24
N ILE A 216 4.15 -30.89 15.31
CA ILE A 216 4.19 -32.29 15.76
C ILE A 216 4.93 -33.11 14.71
N GLU A 217 4.59 -32.94 13.44
CA GLU A 217 5.24 -33.68 12.35
C GLU A 217 6.72 -33.28 12.21
N SER A 218 7.06 -31.98 12.28
CA SER A 218 8.46 -31.56 12.22
C SER A 218 9.27 -32.08 13.41
N THR A 219 8.66 -32.22 14.59
CA THR A 219 9.30 -32.85 15.75
C THR A 219 9.53 -34.34 15.52
N TYR A 220 8.56 -35.05 14.94
CA TYR A 220 8.71 -36.47 14.60
C TYR A 220 9.82 -36.72 13.56
N TRP A 221 9.93 -35.86 12.54
CA TRP A 221 11.01 -35.93 11.55
C TRP A 221 12.37 -35.72 12.20
N ARG A 222 12.49 -34.73 13.10
CA ARG A 222 13.71 -34.48 13.87
C ARG A 222 14.10 -35.63 14.79
N GLN A 223 13.14 -36.36 15.35
CA GLN A 223 13.41 -37.57 16.14
C GLN A 223 14.09 -38.67 15.31
N HIS A 224 13.90 -38.68 13.99
CA HIS A 224 14.55 -39.60 13.05
C HIS A 224 15.84 -39.01 12.45
N GLY A 225 16.36 -37.91 13.00
CA GLY A 225 17.61 -37.28 12.54
C GLY A 225 17.46 -36.41 11.29
N LEU A 226 16.23 -36.13 10.85
CA LEU A 226 15.97 -35.26 9.70
C LEU A 226 15.96 -33.80 10.14
N THR A 227 16.75 -32.96 9.47
CA THR A 227 16.95 -31.55 9.87
C THR A 227 16.50 -30.57 8.80
N ARG A 228 16.50 -31.00 7.53
CA ARG A 228 16.20 -30.15 6.37
C ARG A 228 15.33 -30.87 5.33
N TYR A 229 14.67 -30.10 4.49
CA TYR A 229 13.90 -30.58 3.35
C TYR A 229 14.35 -29.83 2.10
N THR A 230 15.22 -30.44 1.29
CA THR A 230 15.80 -29.80 0.09
C THR A 230 15.42 -30.56 -1.17
N LEU A 231 14.66 -29.90 -2.04
CA LEU A 231 14.26 -30.39 -3.36
C LEU A 231 15.38 -30.21 -4.39
N GLN A 232 15.26 -30.90 -5.52
CA GLN A 232 16.18 -30.74 -6.66
C GLN A 232 15.70 -29.64 -7.61
N TRP A 233 16.66 -29.02 -8.29
CA TRP A 233 16.37 -28.15 -9.43
C TRP A 233 15.85 -29.00 -10.60
N GLN A 234 14.90 -28.47 -11.36
CA GLN A 234 14.37 -29.08 -12.58
C GLN A 234 13.68 -28.01 -13.43
N ASN A 235 13.25 -28.34 -14.65
CA ASN A 235 12.51 -27.42 -15.53
C ASN A 235 11.20 -27.97 -16.14
N TYR A 236 10.65 -29.04 -15.58
CA TYR A 236 9.30 -29.56 -15.79
C TYR A 236 8.19 -28.62 -15.27
N GLN A 237 8.27 -28.16 -14.01
CA GLN A 237 7.24 -27.34 -13.37
C GLN A 237 7.79 -26.01 -12.82
N GLN A 238 6.96 -24.97 -12.84
CA GLN A 238 7.23 -23.64 -12.27
C GLN A 238 6.44 -23.47 -10.97
N ASP A 239 7.15 -23.16 -9.90
CA ASP A 239 6.54 -22.85 -8.60
C ASP A 239 5.93 -21.45 -8.57
N GLY A 240 4.81 -21.31 -7.87
CA GLY A 240 4.10 -20.05 -7.70
C GLY A 240 4.70 -19.17 -6.60
N LEU A 241 4.66 -17.85 -6.80
CA LEU A 241 5.03 -16.87 -5.80
C LEU A 241 4.19 -15.60 -5.93
N ASP A 242 3.53 -15.23 -4.83
CA ASP A 242 2.87 -13.93 -4.68
C ASP A 242 3.52 -13.16 -3.53
N GLU A 243 4.03 -11.96 -3.80
CA GLU A 243 4.58 -11.07 -2.77
C GLU A 243 3.79 -9.76 -2.67
N PHE A 244 3.56 -9.31 -1.44
CA PHE A 244 2.79 -8.12 -1.12
C PHE A 244 3.57 -7.18 -0.19
N VAL A 245 3.37 -5.88 -0.36
CA VAL A 245 3.79 -4.85 0.60
C VAL A 245 2.53 -4.22 1.20
N VAL A 246 2.53 -4.04 2.51
CA VAL A 246 1.39 -3.44 3.20
C VAL A 246 1.60 -1.93 3.32
N VAL A 247 0.71 -1.14 2.75
CA VAL A 247 0.65 0.30 2.98
C VAL A 247 -0.38 0.56 4.07
N SER A 248 0.11 0.95 5.25
CA SER A 248 -0.72 1.25 6.41
C SER A 248 -0.92 2.76 6.54
N ASN A 249 -2.17 3.14 6.78
CA ASN A 249 -2.55 4.44 7.30
C ASN A 249 -3.22 4.27 8.68
N MET A 250 -3.77 5.34 9.25
CA MET A 250 -4.38 5.31 10.59
C MET A 250 -5.65 4.42 10.69
N PHE A 251 -6.40 4.24 9.61
CA PHE A 251 -7.69 3.53 9.64
C PHE A 251 -7.65 2.16 8.97
N SER A 252 -6.79 1.99 7.98
CA SER A 252 -6.76 0.82 7.13
C SER A 252 -5.33 0.45 6.75
N ALA A 253 -5.15 -0.84 6.47
CA ALA A 253 -3.95 -1.39 5.87
C ALA A 253 -4.35 -2.00 4.53
N HIS A 254 -3.64 -1.63 3.47
CA HIS A 254 -3.89 -2.11 2.11
C HIS A 254 -2.70 -2.92 1.63
N SER A 255 -2.92 -4.15 1.18
CA SER A 255 -1.89 -4.99 0.60
C SER A 255 -1.75 -4.69 -0.89
N VAL A 256 -0.59 -4.21 -1.28
CA VAL A 256 -0.21 -3.97 -2.67
C VAL A 256 0.59 -5.17 -3.16
N ARG A 257 0.19 -5.78 -4.28
CA ARG A 257 0.95 -6.88 -4.89
C ARG A 257 2.17 -6.31 -5.61
N VAL A 258 3.36 -6.78 -5.25
CA VAL A 258 4.63 -6.31 -5.86
C VAL A 258 5.24 -7.33 -6.80
N LYS A 259 4.97 -8.62 -6.59
CA LYS A 259 5.48 -9.69 -7.45
C LYS A 259 4.46 -10.80 -7.59
N ARG A 260 4.31 -11.29 -8.83
CA ARG A 260 3.50 -12.47 -9.15
C ARG A 260 4.24 -13.34 -10.14
N ILE A 261 4.46 -14.59 -9.74
CA ILE A 261 4.93 -15.67 -10.61
C ILE A 261 3.89 -16.78 -10.48
N PRO A 262 3.13 -17.09 -11.53
CA PRO A 262 2.10 -18.13 -11.44
C PRO A 262 2.72 -19.52 -11.34
N PHE A 263 2.07 -20.40 -10.57
CA PHE A 263 2.34 -21.83 -10.61
C PHE A 263 1.92 -22.39 -11.97
N SER A 264 2.76 -23.25 -12.57
CA SER A 264 2.40 -23.96 -13.79
C SER A 264 3.06 -25.34 -13.88
N LEU A 265 2.23 -26.36 -14.13
CA LEU A 265 2.65 -27.73 -14.47
C LEU A 265 2.85 -27.94 -15.98
N GLN A 266 2.18 -27.12 -16.80
CA GLN A 266 2.25 -27.17 -18.26
C GLN A 266 2.97 -25.92 -18.74
N ARG A 267 4.29 -26.04 -18.88
CA ARG A 267 5.12 -24.96 -19.38
C ARG A 267 5.10 -24.93 -20.90
N ASP A 268 5.22 -23.72 -21.47
CA ASP A 268 5.34 -23.51 -22.92
C ASP A 268 6.63 -24.13 -23.50
N VAL A 269 7.59 -24.44 -22.62
CA VAL A 269 8.89 -25.01 -22.95
C VAL A 269 8.89 -26.50 -22.60
N ARG A 270 9.35 -27.35 -23.53
CA ARG A 270 9.50 -28.78 -23.29
C ARG A 270 10.50 -29.05 -22.16
N TRP A 271 10.17 -30.05 -21.35
CA TRP A 271 11.03 -30.54 -20.28
C TRP A 271 12.34 -31.09 -20.86
N SER A 272 13.49 -30.52 -20.45
CA SER A 272 14.82 -30.97 -20.88
C SER A 272 15.58 -31.69 -19.76
N SER A 273 15.43 -31.27 -18.50
CA SER A 273 16.07 -31.89 -17.32
C SER A 273 15.68 -33.35 -17.04
N TRP A 274 14.69 -33.91 -17.74
CA TRP A 274 14.28 -35.31 -17.59
C TRP A 274 15.43 -36.30 -17.80
N VAL A 275 16.41 -35.93 -18.63
CA VAL A 275 17.61 -36.74 -18.91
C VAL A 275 18.45 -36.95 -17.63
N ALA A 276 18.48 -35.97 -16.74
CA ALA A 276 19.12 -36.13 -15.43
C ALA A 276 18.26 -36.96 -14.47
N TYR A 277 16.96 -36.63 -14.40
CA TYR A 277 15.95 -37.43 -13.71
C TYR A 277 14.54 -37.07 -14.16
N TRP A 278 13.73 -38.10 -14.37
CA TRP A 278 12.40 -38.02 -14.96
C TRP A 278 11.23 -38.20 -13.97
N GLY A 279 11.45 -38.06 -12.66
CA GLY A 279 10.37 -38.11 -11.68
C GLY A 279 9.88 -39.52 -11.29
N LEU A 280 9.35 -39.63 -10.07
CA LEU A 280 8.90 -40.89 -9.48
C LEU A 280 7.71 -41.50 -10.24
N PHE A 281 6.84 -40.67 -10.81
CA PHE A 281 5.70 -41.12 -11.59
C PHE A 281 6.13 -41.97 -12.80
N ASN A 282 7.26 -41.64 -13.44
CA ASN A 282 7.82 -42.45 -14.52
C ASN A 282 8.46 -43.73 -14.00
N ASP A 283 9.13 -43.69 -12.84
CA ASP A 283 9.66 -44.90 -12.20
C ASP A 283 8.53 -45.90 -11.90
N TRP A 284 7.38 -45.42 -11.43
CA TRP A 284 6.20 -46.26 -11.19
C TRP A 284 5.54 -46.78 -12.47
N ALA A 285 5.43 -45.93 -13.50
CA ALA A 285 4.90 -46.35 -14.79
C ALA A 285 5.78 -47.46 -15.42
N LEU A 286 7.10 -47.27 -15.37
CA LEU A 286 8.07 -48.28 -15.80
C LEU A 286 7.96 -49.55 -14.94
N ALA A 287 7.82 -49.40 -13.63
CA ALA A 287 7.68 -50.53 -12.72
C ALA A 287 6.45 -51.38 -13.05
N LYS A 288 5.30 -50.74 -13.27
CA LYS A 288 4.04 -51.41 -13.62
C LYS A 288 4.11 -52.16 -14.95
N GLY A 289 4.76 -51.58 -15.96
CA GLY A 289 4.76 -52.11 -17.32
C GLY A 289 5.87 -53.13 -17.62
N VAL A 290 7.11 -52.84 -17.21
CA VAL A 290 8.30 -53.57 -17.68
C VAL A 290 8.98 -54.34 -16.54
N LEU A 291 9.04 -53.77 -15.34
CA LEU A 291 9.75 -54.41 -14.23
C LEU A 291 8.99 -55.64 -13.68
N VAL A 292 7.65 -55.60 -13.66
CA VAL A 292 6.82 -56.77 -13.27
C VAL A 292 7.03 -57.94 -14.24
N ASP A 293 7.00 -57.68 -15.55
CA ASP A 293 7.14 -58.73 -16.58
C ASP A 293 8.54 -59.36 -16.60
N GLN A 294 9.57 -58.61 -16.19
CA GLN A 294 10.96 -59.07 -16.17
C GLN A 294 11.48 -59.46 -14.77
N ASN A 295 10.59 -59.52 -13.77
CA ASN A 295 10.90 -59.86 -12.37
C ASN A 295 12.00 -58.99 -11.75
N VAL A 296 12.00 -57.68 -12.07
CA VAL A 296 12.91 -56.67 -11.54
C VAL A 296 12.19 -55.79 -10.51
N THR A 297 12.88 -55.35 -9.48
CA THR A 297 12.31 -54.48 -8.42
C THR A 297 13.00 -53.11 -8.35
N LEU A 298 12.21 -52.07 -8.01
CA LEU A 298 12.73 -50.74 -7.67
C LEU A 298 13.39 -50.70 -6.28
N VAL A 299 13.07 -51.66 -5.40
CA VAL A 299 13.72 -51.81 -4.10
C VAL A 299 15.05 -52.51 -4.30
N THR A 300 16.13 -51.89 -3.86
CA THR A 300 17.49 -52.24 -4.27
C THR A 300 18.31 -52.95 -3.22
N ASN A 301 17.92 -52.88 -1.95
CA ASN A 301 18.67 -53.49 -0.88
C ASN A 301 18.45 -55.01 -0.81
N ASN A 302 19.55 -55.77 -0.76
CA ASN A 302 19.56 -57.22 -0.52
C ASN A 302 18.80 -58.07 -1.56
N VAL A 303 18.66 -57.58 -2.80
CA VAL A 303 18.00 -58.28 -3.92
C VAL A 303 18.92 -58.24 -5.15
N THR A 304 19.16 -59.40 -5.78
CA THR A 304 20.03 -59.53 -6.98
C THR A 304 19.31 -59.24 -8.30
N THR A 305 18.03 -58.91 -8.25
CA THR A 305 17.16 -58.60 -9.38
C THR A 305 16.60 -57.18 -9.27
N SER A 306 17.44 -56.22 -8.85
CA SER A 306 17.04 -54.82 -8.72
C SER A 306 17.43 -53.98 -9.94
N VAL A 307 16.84 -52.79 -10.05
CA VAL A 307 17.22 -51.81 -11.08
C VAL A 307 18.70 -51.41 -11.05
N GLN A 308 19.39 -51.54 -9.91
CA GLN A 308 20.82 -51.23 -9.78
C GLN A 308 21.75 -52.23 -10.48
N ASP A 309 21.31 -53.48 -10.64
CA ASP A 309 22.09 -54.52 -11.32
C ASP A 309 21.86 -54.50 -12.84
N ARG A 310 21.03 -53.57 -13.32
CA ARG A 310 20.62 -53.39 -14.70
C ARG A 310 20.94 -51.96 -15.17
N ASN A 311 21.08 -51.76 -16.47
CA ASN A 311 21.25 -50.42 -17.02
C ASN A 311 19.87 -49.73 -17.10
N PHE A 312 19.50 -48.96 -16.08
CA PHE A 312 18.17 -48.36 -15.96
C PHE A 312 17.72 -47.60 -17.22
N VAL A 313 18.63 -46.88 -17.88
CA VAL A 313 18.37 -46.13 -19.13
C VAL A 313 18.01 -47.05 -20.30
N GLU A 314 18.65 -48.22 -20.39
CA GLU A 314 18.38 -49.23 -21.41
C GLU A 314 17.02 -49.89 -21.18
N PHE A 315 16.70 -50.22 -19.94
CA PHE A 315 15.41 -50.79 -19.56
C PHE A 315 14.25 -49.82 -19.75
N ALA A 316 14.49 -48.53 -19.55
CA ALA A 316 13.54 -47.47 -19.83
C ALA A 316 13.26 -47.26 -21.34
N GLY A 317 14.03 -47.91 -22.23
CA GLY A 317 13.83 -47.81 -23.69
C GLY A 317 14.47 -46.58 -24.34
N PHE A 318 15.34 -45.84 -23.63
CA PHE A 318 16.00 -44.63 -24.16
C PHE A 318 17.41 -44.86 -24.68
N SER A 319 17.83 -46.12 -24.84
CA SER A 319 19.15 -46.50 -25.34
C SER A 319 19.41 -46.14 -26.80
N GLY A 320 18.40 -45.75 -27.59
CA GLY A 320 18.61 -45.23 -28.95
C GLY A 320 19.16 -43.80 -28.92
N PRO A 321 18.34 -42.81 -28.50
CA PRO A 321 18.72 -41.40 -28.48
C PRO A 321 19.95 -41.11 -27.60
N LEU A 322 20.05 -41.74 -26.43
CA LEU A 322 21.11 -41.47 -25.44
C LEU A 322 22.43 -42.19 -25.74
N ASN A 323 22.56 -42.82 -26.91
CA ASN A 323 23.71 -43.62 -27.31
C ASN A 323 24.44 -43.02 -28.52
N THR A 324 24.13 -41.78 -28.86
CA THR A 324 24.90 -40.96 -29.80
C THR A 324 26.20 -40.44 -29.14
N PRO A 325 27.21 -40.02 -29.92
CA PRO A 325 28.54 -39.67 -29.38
C PRO A 325 28.53 -38.61 -28.27
N THR A 326 27.67 -37.60 -28.37
CA THR A 326 27.55 -36.48 -27.43
C THR A 326 27.00 -36.92 -26.06
N PRO A 327 25.79 -37.51 -25.96
CA PRO A 327 25.26 -38.14 -24.74
C PRO A 327 26.17 -39.19 -24.11
N ARG A 328 26.87 -40.01 -24.92
CA ARG A 328 27.82 -41.01 -24.40
C ARG A 328 29.00 -40.36 -23.68
N LEU A 329 29.50 -39.26 -24.21
CA LEU A 329 30.59 -38.50 -23.59
C LEU A 329 30.13 -37.83 -22.29
N ILE A 330 28.90 -37.33 -22.23
CA ILE A 330 28.34 -36.80 -20.99
C ILE A 330 28.22 -37.92 -19.94
N GLN A 331 27.75 -39.11 -20.35
CA GLN A 331 27.66 -40.27 -19.45
C GLN A 331 29.01 -40.78 -18.95
N SER A 332 30.07 -40.69 -19.75
CA SER A 332 31.42 -41.08 -19.31
C SER A 332 32.03 -40.09 -18.31
N ILE A 333 31.49 -38.88 -18.23
CA ILE A 333 31.97 -37.81 -17.33
C ILE A 333 31.13 -37.76 -16.06
N LEU A 334 29.82 -37.60 -16.17
CA LEU A 334 28.91 -37.49 -15.02
C LEU A 334 28.51 -38.87 -14.48
N GLY A 335 28.33 -39.86 -15.34
CA GLY A 335 27.73 -41.15 -15.00
C GLY A 335 26.41 -41.38 -15.75
N PRO A 336 25.70 -42.48 -15.45
CA PRO A 336 24.49 -42.83 -16.18
C PRO A 336 23.39 -41.79 -16.00
N PHE A 337 22.66 -41.51 -17.08
CA PHE A 337 21.46 -40.67 -17.05
C PHE A 337 20.37 -41.27 -16.15
N LEU A 338 19.39 -40.44 -15.75
CA LEU A 338 18.36 -40.79 -14.76
C LEU A 338 18.89 -41.07 -13.34
N SER A 339 20.14 -40.68 -13.04
CA SER A 339 20.76 -40.83 -11.70
C SER A 339 21.60 -39.61 -11.27
N ILE A 340 21.44 -38.50 -11.98
CA ILE A 340 22.20 -37.26 -11.76
C ILE A 340 21.37 -36.36 -10.87
N ASP A 341 21.87 -36.02 -9.68
CA ASP A 341 21.17 -35.10 -8.78
C ASP A 341 21.43 -33.65 -9.19
N MET A 342 20.37 -32.85 -9.31
CA MET A 342 20.46 -31.43 -9.70
C MET A 342 20.29 -30.54 -8.47
N ARG A 343 21.37 -29.95 -7.97
CA ARG A 343 21.35 -29.11 -6.75
C ARG A 343 21.45 -27.63 -7.09
N TYR A 344 20.49 -26.85 -6.61
CA TYR A 344 20.57 -25.39 -6.68
C TYR A 344 21.70 -24.87 -5.80
N VAL A 345 22.54 -23.99 -6.33
CA VAL A 345 23.63 -23.36 -5.59
C VAL A 345 23.17 -21.96 -5.14
N PRO A 346 23.01 -21.72 -3.83
CA PRO A 346 22.66 -20.40 -3.32
C PRO A 346 23.79 -19.40 -3.54
N LEU A 347 23.47 -18.11 -3.55
CA LEU A 347 24.48 -17.06 -3.68
C LEU A 347 25.41 -17.04 -2.46
N PRO A 348 26.74 -17.17 -2.65
CA PRO A 348 27.70 -17.11 -1.54
C PRO A 348 27.67 -15.75 -0.83
N GLU A 349 27.79 -15.75 0.49
CA GLU A 349 27.85 -14.52 1.30
C GLU A 349 28.97 -13.55 0.87
N PRO A 350 30.22 -14.00 0.57
CA PRO A 350 31.27 -13.10 0.11
C PRO A 350 30.92 -12.38 -1.20
N LEU A 351 30.17 -13.05 -2.08
CA LEU A 351 29.76 -12.49 -3.36
C LEU A 351 28.73 -11.37 -3.18
N VAL A 352 27.77 -11.57 -2.28
CA VAL A 352 26.78 -10.54 -1.93
C VAL A 352 27.47 -9.33 -1.28
N ALA A 353 28.47 -9.56 -0.43
CA ALA A 353 29.22 -8.48 0.20
C ALA A 353 30.01 -7.62 -0.81
N VAL A 354 30.60 -8.20 -1.86
CA VAL A 354 31.26 -7.42 -2.93
C VAL A 354 30.24 -6.56 -3.69
N TYR A 355 29.09 -7.13 -3.99
CA TYR A 355 28.03 -6.46 -4.73
C TYR A 355 27.44 -5.25 -3.98
N ASP A 356 27.18 -5.41 -2.69
CA ASP A 356 26.66 -4.34 -1.83
C ASP A 356 27.64 -3.16 -1.74
N GLU A 357 28.94 -3.45 -1.54
CA GLU A 357 30.01 -2.45 -1.55
C GLU A 357 30.05 -1.67 -2.88
N PHE A 358 29.99 -2.39 -4.00
CA PHE A 358 29.96 -1.78 -5.33
C PHE A 358 28.72 -0.92 -5.56
N LEU A 359 27.52 -1.42 -5.27
CA LEU A 359 26.27 -0.68 -5.47
C LEU A 359 26.23 0.62 -4.66
N SER A 360 26.62 0.56 -3.38
CA SER A 360 26.66 1.73 -2.51
C SER A 360 27.53 2.88 -3.09
N THR A 361 28.57 2.52 -3.83
CA THR A 361 29.50 3.47 -4.48
C THR A 361 29.00 3.98 -5.83
N VAL A 362 28.20 3.19 -6.56
CA VAL A 362 27.76 3.52 -7.92
C VAL A 362 26.47 4.37 -7.94
N HIS A 363 25.63 4.30 -6.91
CA HIS A 363 24.39 5.09 -6.81
C HIS A 363 24.54 6.59 -7.13
N PRO A 364 25.58 7.31 -6.65
CA PRO A 364 25.77 8.72 -6.99
C PRO A 364 26.02 8.98 -8.49
N VAL A 365 26.58 8.00 -9.20
CA VAL A 365 26.96 8.10 -10.61
C VAL A 365 25.79 7.86 -11.56
N TRP A 366 24.68 7.28 -11.09
CA TRP A 366 23.48 7.05 -11.91
C TRP A 366 22.90 8.32 -12.53
N ARG A 367 23.12 9.48 -11.89
CA ARG A 367 22.66 10.79 -12.39
C ARG A 367 23.59 11.40 -13.45
N LEU A 368 24.74 10.80 -13.72
CA LEU A 368 25.69 11.36 -14.70
C LEU A 368 25.20 11.09 -16.14
N PRO A 369 25.18 12.10 -17.03
CA PRO A 369 24.79 11.91 -18.43
C PRO A 369 25.62 10.84 -19.14
N ALA A 370 26.91 10.73 -18.79
CA ALA A 370 27.81 9.73 -19.37
C ALA A 370 27.38 8.29 -19.02
N TYR A 371 26.84 8.06 -17.82
CA TYR A 371 26.30 6.76 -17.42
C TYR A 371 24.96 6.47 -18.10
N LEU A 372 24.10 7.48 -18.21
CA LEU A 372 22.79 7.34 -18.86
C LEU A 372 22.88 7.11 -20.38
N ALA A 373 23.98 7.56 -21.00
CA ALA A 373 24.27 7.33 -22.41
C ALA A 373 24.71 5.89 -22.73
N LEU A 374 25.12 5.09 -21.74
CA LEU A 374 25.48 3.68 -21.94
C LEU A 374 24.22 2.85 -22.23
N ALA A 375 24.15 2.28 -23.43
CA ALA A 375 23.09 1.38 -23.86
C ALA A 375 23.45 -0.09 -23.56
N ASP A 376 22.46 -0.93 -23.28
CA ASP A 376 22.69 -2.36 -23.05
C ASP A 376 22.94 -3.07 -24.40
N ILE A 377 23.92 -3.99 -24.44
CA ILE A 377 24.41 -4.64 -25.67
C ILE A 377 24.44 -6.18 -25.55
N LYS A 378 24.35 -6.90 -26.67
CA LYS A 378 24.58 -8.35 -26.74
C LYS A 378 25.94 -8.63 -27.39
N LEU A 379 26.79 -9.38 -26.71
CA LEU A 379 28.11 -9.78 -27.17
C LEU A 379 28.21 -11.30 -27.30
N ASP A 380 29.17 -11.79 -28.08
CA ASP A 380 29.40 -13.21 -28.37
C ASP A 380 30.84 -13.66 -28.04
N PRO A 381 31.34 -13.46 -26.80
CA PRO A 381 32.70 -13.83 -26.45
C PRO A 381 32.90 -15.35 -26.35
N ILE A 382 34.02 -15.83 -26.89
CA ILE A 382 34.48 -17.22 -26.78
C ILE A 382 35.77 -17.26 -25.94
N PRO A 383 35.90 -18.15 -24.95
CA PRO A 383 37.14 -18.26 -24.18
C PRO A 383 38.39 -18.51 -25.03
N VAL A 384 39.49 -17.82 -24.71
CA VAL A 384 40.78 -17.90 -25.45
C VAL A 384 41.27 -19.35 -25.59
N ALA A 385 41.09 -20.16 -24.53
CA ALA A 385 41.54 -21.56 -24.52
C ALA A 385 40.84 -22.42 -25.60
N TRP A 386 39.66 -22.00 -26.04
CA TRP A 386 38.80 -22.78 -26.93
C TRP A 386 39.01 -22.39 -28.40
N THR A 387 39.29 -21.12 -28.68
CA THR A 387 39.51 -20.62 -30.05
C THR A 387 40.72 -21.28 -30.73
N ALA A 388 41.78 -21.61 -29.97
CA ALA A 388 42.97 -22.27 -30.50
C ALA A 388 42.81 -23.79 -30.73
N THR A 389 41.77 -24.42 -30.18
CA THR A 389 41.68 -25.89 -30.04
C THR A 389 40.50 -26.53 -30.77
N SER A 390 39.64 -25.76 -31.44
CA SER A 390 38.37 -26.25 -32.00
C SER A 390 38.20 -26.02 -33.50
N THR A 391 37.49 -26.94 -34.16
CA THR A 391 36.94 -26.74 -35.52
C THR A 391 35.41 -26.65 -35.56
N ALA A 392 34.76 -27.18 -34.53
CA ALA A 392 33.31 -27.10 -34.31
C ALA A 392 33.01 -27.26 -32.82
N TYR A 393 31.99 -26.55 -32.37
CA TYR A 393 31.45 -26.61 -31.01
C TYR A 393 30.10 -27.33 -31.04
N PHE A 394 29.84 -28.07 -29.97
CA PHE A 394 28.60 -28.79 -29.71
C PHE A 394 28.37 -28.72 -28.20
N GLY A 395 27.17 -29.08 -27.76
CA GLY A 395 26.84 -29.01 -26.34
C GLY A 395 26.92 -27.59 -25.80
N GLY A 396 26.73 -27.46 -24.50
CA GLY A 396 26.47 -26.17 -23.82
C GLY A 396 25.36 -26.40 -22.81
N ASN A 397 24.24 -26.95 -23.28
CA ASN A 397 23.24 -27.57 -22.42
C ASN A 397 23.48 -29.10 -22.33
N PRO A 398 23.89 -29.64 -21.16
CA PRO A 398 24.15 -31.07 -21.00
C PRO A 398 22.87 -31.93 -21.06
N PHE A 399 21.69 -31.32 -21.04
CA PHE A 399 20.42 -32.01 -21.18
C PHE A 399 20.01 -32.28 -22.64
N CYS A 400 20.68 -31.64 -23.61
CA CYS A 400 20.33 -31.79 -25.02
C CYS A 400 21.09 -32.96 -25.66
N VAL A 401 20.31 -33.91 -26.17
CA VAL A 401 20.80 -35.17 -26.75
C VAL A 401 21.40 -34.96 -28.14
N GLU A 402 20.77 -34.09 -28.92
CA GLU A 402 21.23 -33.66 -30.25
C GLU A 402 21.61 -32.18 -30.20
N SER A 403 22.61 -31.82 -30.98
CA SER A 403 23.26 -30.53 -30.84
C SER A 403 23.91 -30.12 -32.18
N PRO A 404 23.57 -28.93 -32.74
CA PRO A 404 24.17 -28.42 -33.98
C PRO A 404 25.62 -27.95 -33.81
N ALA A 405 26.35 -27.77 -34.92
CA ALA A 405 27.79 -27.48 -34.92
C ALA A 405 28.13 -25.97 -34.82
N TYR A 406 27.82 -25.33 -33.70
CA TYR A 406 28.22 -23.94 -33.39
C TYR A 406 28.31 -23.72 -31.88
N PHE A 407 28.86 -22.57 -31.45
CA PHE A 407 29.00 -22.24 -30.03
C PHE A 407 27.63 -21.97 -29.38
N GLN A 408 27.20 -22.82 -28.44
CA GLN A 408 25.80 -22.85 -27.97
C GLN A 408 25.63 -22.16 -26.63
N GLN A 409 24.43 -21.66 -26.40
CA GLN A 409 24.04 -21.12 -25.10
C GLN A 409 24.06 -22.21 -24.01
N ASN A 410 24.36 -21.78 -22.78
CA ASN A 410 24.30 -22.65 -21.59
C ASN A 410 22.86 -23.14 -21.32
N PHE A 411 22.72 -24.18 -20.51
CA PHE A 411 21.42 -24.67 -20.05
C PHE A 411 20.59 -23.58 -19.36
N GLY A 412 19.27 -23.73 -19.37
CA GLY A 412 18.38 -22.83 -18.66
C GLY A 412 17.03 -23.48 -18.35
N PHE A 413 16.34 -22.94 -17.37
CA PHE A 413 15.00 -23.35 -17.00
C PHE A 413 13.99 -23.16 -18.15
N ASP A 414 14.06 -22.08 -18.91
CA ASP A 414 13.23 -21.76 -20.08
C ASP A 414 13.81 -22.26 -21.42
N THR A 415 14.92 -22.99 -21.41
CA THR A 415 15.52 -23.56 -22.63
C THR A 415 15.00 -24.97 -22.90
N SER A 416 14.48 -25.20 -24.11
CA SER A 416 14.21 -26.54 -24.65
C SER A 416 15.41 -27.03 -25.47
N CYS A 417 15.35 -28.28 -25.90
CA CYS A 417 16.32 -28.85 -26.84
C CYS A 417 15.79 -28.91 -28.28
N ASP A 418 14.60 -28.33 -28.54
CA ASP A 418 14.01 -28.30 -29.88
C ASP A 418 14.70 -27.23 -30.76
N GLU A 419 14.98 -26.05 -30.16
CA GLU A 419 15.71 -24.95 -30.80
C GLU A 419 16.94 -24.61 -29.94
N VAL A 420 18.09 -25.13 -30.35
CA VAL A 420 19.36 -24.77 -29.71
C VAL A 420 19.72 -23.34 -30.13
N GLN A 421 20.10 -22.49 -29.17
CA GLN A 421 20.47 -21.10 -29.44
C GLN A 421 21.99 -20.93 -29.51
N ARG A 422 22.43 -19.99 -30.35
CA ARG A 422 23.82 -19.51 -30.33
C ARG A 422 24.09 -18.80 -29.02
N TYR A 423 25.31 -18.94 -28.52
CA TYR A 423 25.72 -18.27 -27.29
C TYR A 423 25.67 -16.75 -27.47
N ALA A 424 25.05 -16.08 -26.49
CA ALA A 424 25.02 -14.63 -26.43
C ALA A 424 25.04 -14.18 -24.96
N LEU A 425 25.89 -13.20 -24.69
CA LEU A 425 26.06 -12.54 -23.40
C LEU A 425 25.48 -11.13 -23.47
N GLN A 426 24.35 -10.92 -22.81
CA GLN A 426 23.80 -9.58 -22.63
C GLN A 426 24.61 -8.84 -21.55
N VAL A 427 25.13 -7.67 -21.90
CA VAL A 427 25.90 -6.79 -21.01
C VAL A 427 25.10 -5.52 -20.75
N ASP A 428 24.68 -5.37 -19.49
CA ASP A 428 23.96 -4.19 -19.01
C ASP A 428 24.95 -3.09 -18.56
N ARG A 429 24.54 -1.83 -18.63
CA ARG A 429 25.35 -0.65 -18.24
C ARG A 429 26.02 -0.74 -16.85
N THR A 430 25.36 -1.38 -15.87
CA THR A 430 25.93 -1.55 -14.52
C THR A 430 26.80 -2.79 -14.42
N SER A 431 26.48 -3.85 -15.20
CA SER A 431 27.25 -5.09 -15.22
C SER A 431 28.64 -4.90 -15.79
N VAL A 432 28.80 -4.04 -16.81
CA VAL A 432 30.10 -3.69 -17.37
C VAL A 432 30.97 -2.94 -16.36
N LEU A 433 30.38 -2.00 -15.61
CA LEU A 433 31.10 -1.28 -14.55
C LEU A 433 31.48 -2.24 -13.40
N PHE A 434 30.62 -3.18 -13.05
CA PHE A 434 30.94 -4.20 -12.05
C PHE A 434 32.13 -5.07 -12.49
N ALA A 435 32.12 -5.52 -13.75
CA ALA A 435 33.22 -6.29 -14.33
C ALA A 435 34.53 -5.49 -14.41
N LEU A 436 34.46 -4.22 -14.83
CA LEU A 436 35.62 -3.32 -14.87
C LEU A 436 36.17 -3.03 -13.46
N ALA A 437 35.32 -2.95 -12.43
CA ALA A 437 35.73 -2.67 -11.06
C ALA A 437 36.48 -3.86 -10.41
N LEU A 438 36.16 -5.09 -10.81
CA LEU A 438 36.71 -6.31 -10.21
C LEU A 438 37.86 -6.93 -11.00
N THR A 439 38.01 -6.58 -12.28
CA THR A 439 39.15 -6.99 -13.09
C THR A 439 40.32 -6.02 -12.88
N LYS A 440 41.57 -6.52 -12.96
CA LYS A 440 42.80 -5.70 -12.91
C LYS A 440 42.99 -4.85 -14.20
N GLN A 441 41.95 -4.65 -14.98
CA GLN A 441 41.99 -4.16 -16.37
C GLN A 441 41.46 -2.74 -16.53
N HIS A 442 41.66 -1.87 -15.53
CA HIS A 442 41.29 -0.45 -15.65
C HIS A 442 41.99 0.27 -16.82
N ASP A 443 43.19 -0.20 -17.21
CA ASP A 443 44.02 0.35 -18.30
C ASP A 443 44.14 -0.59 -19.52
N ALA A 444 43.44 -1.73 -19.52
CA ALA A 444 43.55 -2.68 -20.64
C ALA A 444 42.87 -2.09 -21.89
N HIS A 445 43.55 -2.19 -23.03
CA HIS A 445 42.97 -1.75 -24.30
C HIS A 445 41.71 -2.57 -24.58
N ALA A 446 40.57 -1.90 -24.76
CA ALA A 446 39.28 -2.53 -25.09
C ALA A 446 39.40 -3.52 -26.27
N SER A 447 40.33 -3.29 -27.20
CA SER A 447 40.66 -4.19 -28.30
C SER A 447 41.07 -5.59 -27.85
N ASN A 448 41.81 -5.73 -26.75
CA ASN A 448 42.30 -7.03 -26.27
C ASN A 448 41.20 -7.84 -25.57
N LEU A 449 40.23 -7.14 -24.96
CA LEU A 449 39.04 -7.75 -24.38
C LEU A 449 38.10 -8.24 -25.47
N CYS A 450 37.79 -7.35 -26.41
CA CYS A 450 36.82 -7.59 -27.46
C CYS A 450 37.32 -8.49 -28.60
N ALA A 451 38.63 -8.78 -28.65
CA ALA A 451 39.19 -9.81 -29.54
C ALA A 451 38.65 -11.22 -29.26
N LEU A 452 37.95 -11.43 -28.14
CA LEU A 452 37.27 -12.67 -27.82
C LEU A 452 35.89 -12.81 -28.48
N CYS A 453 35.29 -11.73 -28.94
CA CYS A 453 34.03 -11.76 -29.67
C CYS A 453 34.25 -12.29 -31.10
N GLU A 454 33.28 -13.03 -31.63
CA GLU A 454 33.34 -13.57 -32.99
C GLU A 454 32.79 -12.55 -34.00
N ASP A 455 31.52 -12.16 -33.86
CA ASP A 455 30.81 -11.24 -34.77
C ASP A 455 30.70 -9.81 -34.20
N THR A 456 30.78 -9.64 -32.86
CA THR A 456 30.45 -8.35 -32.19
C THR A 456 31.67 -7.51 -31.76
N VAL A 457 32.83 -7.68 -32.40
CA VAL A 457 34.10 -7.05 -31.99
C VAL A 457 34.03 -5.52 -31.97
N ASP A 458 33.57 -4.88 -33.05
CA ASP A 458 33.57 -3.42 -33.18
C ASP A 458 32.60 -2.76 -32.18
N GLU A 459 31.41 -3.34 -32.02
CA GLU A 459 30.41 -2.87 -31.07
C GLU A 459 30.92 -3.03 -29.62
N CYS A 460 31.59 -4.15 -29.30
CA CYS A 460 32.24 -4.36 -28.01
C CYS A 460 33.31 -3.29 -27.73
N VAL A 461 34.19 -3.00 -28.70
CA VAL A 461 35.29 -2.03 -28.50
C VAL A 461 34.73 -0.66 -28.17
N SER A 462 33.74 -0.18 -28.93
CA SER A 462 33.12 1.12 -28.67
C SER A 462 32.42 1.17 -27.30
N PHE A 463 31.65 0.14 -26.96
CA PHE A 463 30.92 0.06 -25.70
C PHE A 463 31.85 0.02 -24.48
N VAL A 464 32.89 -0.83 -24.50
CA VAL A 464 33.86 -0.94 -23.40
C VAL A 464 34.67 0.36 -23.25
N GLN A 465 35.04 1.03 -24.34
CA GLN A 465 35.72 2.33 -24.28
C GLN A 465 34.87 3.40 -23.58
N ASP A 466 33.58 3.47 -23.89
CA ASP A 466 32.66 4.40 -23.24
C ASP A 466 32.44 4.04 -21.77
N ALA A 467 32.32 2.74 -21.45
CA ALA A 467 32.22 2.27 -20.07
C ALA A 467 33.49 2.59 -19.24
N THR A 468 34.69 2.47 -19.82
CA THR A 468 35.96 2.82 -19.15
C THR A 468 36.04 4.32 -18.84
N ARG A 469 35.49 5.19 -19.71
CA ARG A 469 35.40 6.64 -19.43
C ARG A 469 34.51 6.93 -18.21
N VAL A 470 33.39 6.20 -18.08
CA VAL A 470 32.52 6.30 -16.90
C VAL A 470 33.20 5.72 -15.66
N MET A 471 33.91 4.60 -15.80
CA MET A 471 34.67 3.98 -14.71
C MET A 471 35.76 4.90 -14.15
N ALA A 472 36.43 5.69 -15.00
CA ALA A 472 37.42 6.66 -14.55
C ALA A 472 36.85 7.71 -13.56
N LEU A 473 35.55 8.01 -13.65
CA LEU A 473 34.84 8.91 -12.72
C LEU A 473 34.47 8.22 -11.40
N LEU A 474 34.27 6.89 -11.44
CA LEU A 474 33.97 6.05 -10.27
C LEU A 474 35.20 5.68 -9.45
N LEU A 475 36.36 5.53 -10.11
CA LEU A 475 37.59 5.05 -9.49
C LEU A 475 38.00 5.81 -8.21
N PRO A 476 37.88 7.16 -8.12
CA PRO A 476 38.22 7.90 -6.90
C PRO A 476 37.25 7.64 -5.72
N LEU A 477 36.03 7.18 -6.02
CA LEU A 477 34.99 6.90 -5.01
C LEU A 477 35.10 5.47 -4.47
N LEU A 478 35.73 4.55 -5.21
CA LEU A 478 35.90 3.16 -4.83
C LEU A 478 36.97 3.03 -3.74
N GLN A 479 36.63 2.36 -2.64
CA GLN A 479 37.60 1.93 -1.63
C GLN A 479 38.37 0.71 -2.15
N THR A 480 39.40 0.95 -2.95
CA THR A 480 40.14 -0.11 -3.69
C THR A 480 40.73 -1.21 -2.78
N ASN A 481 41.14 -0.87 -1.56
CA ASN A 481 41.67 -1.84 -0.59
C ASN A 481 40.59 -2.78 -0.01
N THR A 482 39.39 -2.27 0.28
CA THR A 482 38.30 -3.11 0.80
C THR A 482 37.69 -3.94 -0.31
N LEU A 483 37.51 -3.35 -1.49
CA LEU A 483 36.99 -4.03 -2.68
C LEU A 483 37.89 -5.18 -3.12
N SER A 484 39.21 -5.00 -3.14
CA SER A 484 40.16 -6.05 -3.51
C SER A 484 40.18 -7.23 -2.52
N LEU A 485 40.05 -6.96 -1.21
CA LEU A 485 39.93 -8.00 -0.19
C LEU A 485 38.62 -8.79 -0.33
N ARG A 486 37.49 -8.10 -0.53
CA ARG A 486 36.20 -8.78 -0.74
C ARG A 486 36.20 -9.56 -2.05
N ARG A 487 36.85 -9.04 -3.09
CA ARG A 487 37.01 -9.71 -4.39
C ARG A 487 37.71 -11.05 -4.26
N SER A 488 38.84 -11.13 -3.55
CA SER A 488 39.57 -12.40 -3.41
C SER A 488 38.73 -13.46 -2.69
N ALA A 489 38.01 -13.08 -1.63
CA ALA A 489 37.08 -13.97 -0.95
C ALA A 489 35.91 -14.42 -1.85
N ALA A 490 35.38 -13.51 -2.69
CA ALA A 490 34.36 -13.85 -3.66
C ALA A 490 34.89 -14.84 -4.72
N LEU A 491 36.10 -14.62 -5.24
CA LEU A 491 36.73 -15.50 -6.24
C LEU A 491 36.94 -16.93 -5.71
N GLU A 492 37.43 -17.07 -4.48
CA GLU A 492 37.59 -18.38 -3.83
C GLU A 492 36.24 -19.11 -3.71
N SER A 493 35.16 -18.39 -3.40
CA SER A 493 33.82 -18.98 -3.26
C SER A 493 33.20 -19.48 -4.57
N ILE A 494 33.66 -18.96 -5.72
CA ILE A 494 33.10 -19.27 -7.05
C ILE A 494 34.03 -20.07 -7.95
N GLN A 495 35.22 -20.47 -7.48
CA GLN A 495 36.22 -21.19 -8.28
C GLN A 495 35.70 -22.47 -8.96
N HIS A 496 34.65 -23.08 -8.41
CA HIS A 496 34.05 -24.31 -8.93
C HIS A 496 32.94 -24.07 -9.97
N VAL A 497 32.53 -22.82 -10.21
CA VAL A 497 31.48 -22.47 -11.16
C VAL A 497 32.08 -22.37 -12.56
N GLU A 498 31.56 -23.18 -13.48
CA GLU A 498 32.15 -23.36 -14.80
C GLU A 498 31.11 -23.20 -15.92
N ILE A 499 31.62 -22.95 -17.14
CA ILE A 499 30.91 -23.17 -18.38
C ILE A 499 31.53 -24.36 -19.12
N VAL A 500 30.72 -25.08 -19.89
CA VAL A 500 31.16 -26.29 -20.59
C VAL A 500 30.69 -26.30 -22.03
N GLN A 501 31.53 -26.83 -22.91
CA GLN A 501 31.22 -27.09 -24.31
C GLN A 501 31.88 -28.39 -24.73
N LEU A 502 31.34 -29.02 -25.77
CA LEU A 502 31.91 -30.18 -26.44
C LEU A 502 32.60 -29.71 -27.71
N VAL A 503 33.90 -30.00 -27.83
CA VAL A 503 34.71 -29.54 -28.94
C VAL A 503 35.16 -30.72 -29.79
N LYS A 504 35.06 -30.54 -31.11
CA LYS A 504 35.68 -31.45 -32.08
C LYS A 504 37.11 -31.00 -32.38
N GLN A 505 38.07 -31.86 -32.05
CA GLN A 505 39.49 -31.54 -32.12
C GLN A 505 39.99 -31.48 -33.59
N PRO A 506 40.86 -30.52 -33.93
CA PRO A 506 41.37 -30.33 -35.29
C PRO A 506 42.22 -31.50 -35.78
N ARG A 507 42.94 -32.20 -34.88
CA ARG A 507 43.86 -33.29 -35.25
C ARG A 507 43.18 -34.65 -35.44
N ASN A 508 41.96 -34.83 -34.94
CA ASN A 508 41.18 -36.06 -35.07
C ASN A 508 39.69 -35.71 -35.17
N ALA A 509 39.18 -35.65 -36.41
CA ALA A 509 37.82 -35.20 -36.69
C ALA A 509 36.70 -36.13 -36.14
N SER A 510 37.05 -37.28 -35.57
CA SER A 510 36.11 -38.24 -34.95
C SER A 510 36.05 -38.17 -33.43
N THR A 511 36.98 -37.48 -32.75
CA THR A 511 36.99 -37.38 -31.28
C THR A 511 36.41 -36.05 -30.82
N ILE A 512 35.30 -36.13 -30.09
CA ILE A 512 34.69 -35.02 -29.34
C ILE A 512 35.23 -35.08 -27.90
N SER A 513 35.58 -33.94 -27.32
CA SER A 513 36.02 -33.82 -25.93
C SER A 513 35.26 -32.71 -25.20
N LEU A 514 34.95 -32.91 -23.93
CA LEU A 514 34.39 -31.85 -23.07
C LEU A 514 35.50 -30.88 -22.69
N VAL A 515 35.30 -29.61 -22.98
CA VAL A 515 36.14 -28.52 -22.52
C VAL A 515 35.38 -27.73 -21.46
N ARG A 516 36.10 -27.37 -20.39
CA ARG A 516 35.58 -26.66 -19.23
C ARG A 516 36.32 -25.34 -19.10
N HIS A 517 35.65 -24.33 -18.57
CA HIS A 517 36.27 -23.06 -18.26
C HIS A 517 35.62 -22.48 -17.00
N ALA A 518 36.43 -22.07 -16.02
CA ALA A 518 35.92 -21.35 -14.87
C ALA A 518 35.26 -20.04 -15.32
N VAL A 519 34.20 -19.62 -14.64
CA VAL A 519 33.51 -18.37 -14.98
C VAL A 519 34.44 -17.19 -14.75
N ALA A 520 35.15 -17.13 -13.62
CA ALA A 520 36.15 -16.12 -13.32
C ALA A 520 37.41 -16.75 -12.71
N ASP A 521 38.58 -16.21 -13.07
CA ASP A 521 39.89 -16.62 -12.57
C ASP A 521 40.83 -15.41 -12.41
N ASP A 522 41.86 -15.52 -11.57
CA ASP A 522 42.79 -14.44 -11.23
C ASP A 522 44.12 -14.49 -12.02
N ASP A 523 44.37 -15.53 -12.80
CA ASP A 523 45.58 -15.60 -13.62
C ASP A 523 45.55 -14.68 -14.84
N ASP A 524 46.71 -14.08 -15.13
CA ASP A 524 46.86 -13.07 -16.18
C ASP A 524 46.56 -13.60 -17.59
N ALA A 525 46.72 -14.92 -17.82
CA ALA A 525 46.35 -15.56 -19.08
C ALA A 525 44.83 -15.60 -19.31
N TRP A 526 44.05 -15.54 -18.23
CA TRP A 526 42.59 -15.64 -18.22
C TRP A 526 41.90 -14.30 -17.96
N ALA A 527 42.67 -13.23 -17.72
CA ALA A 527 42.18 -11.90 -17.39
C ALA A 527 41.13 -11.34 -18.37
N SER A 528 41.29 -11.58 -19.69
CA SER A 528 40.33 -11.12 -20.69
C SER A 528 38.98 -11.85 -20.64
N TRP A 529 38.98 -13.14 -20.28
CA TRP A 529 37.75 -13.90 -20.09
C TRP A 529 37.07 -13.56 -18.77
N SER A 530 37.86 -13.37 -17.69
CA SER A 530 37.34 -13.04 -16.37
C SER A 530 36.46 -11.78 -16.36
N PHE A 531 36.68 -10.83 -17.27
CA PHE A 531 35.79 -9.69 -17.50
C PHE A 531 34.35 -10.14 -17.84
N PHE A 532 34.18 -10.98 -18.87
CA PHE A 532 32.87 -11.52 -19.24
C PHE A 532 32.30 -12.45 -18.16
N GLY A 533 33.18 -13.15 -17.44
CA GLY A 533 32.85 -13.91 -16.25
C GLY A 533 32.15 -13.09 -15.17
N TRP A 534 32.73 -11.94 -14.80
CA TRP A 534 32.14 -11.04 -13.81
C TRP A 534 30.79 -10.45 -14.26
N VAL A 535 30.56 -10.29 -15.56
CA VAL A 535 29.22 -9.95 -16.10
C VAL A 535 28.21 -11.07 -15.83
N MET A 536 28.58 -12.34 -16.08
CA MET A 536 27.70 -13.47 -15.76
C MET A 536 27.41 -13.59 -14.26
N ILE A 537 28.42 -13.33 -13.42
CA ILE A 537 28.29 -13.35 -11.97
C ILE A 537 27.36 -12.24 -11.50
N TYR A 538 27.46 -11.04 -12.08
CA TYR A 538 26.51 -9.95 -11.82
C TYR A 538 25.07 -10.36 -12.16
N ASP A 539 24.86 -11.00 -13.31
CA ASP A 539 23.56 -11.56 -13.69
C ASP A 539 23.06 -12.64 -12.73
N TRP A 540 23.95 -13.48 -12.18
CA TRP A 540 23.59 -14.47 -11.16
C TRP A 540 23.14 -13.79 -9.87
N ILE A 541 23.85 -12.76 -9.40
CA ILE A 541 23.49 -11.98 -8.20
C ILE A 541 22.10 -11.34 -8.37
N ARG A 542 21.83 -10.78 -9.55
CA ARG A 542 20.54 -10.17 -9.90
C ARG A 542 19.39 -11.17 -10.08
N GLY A 543 19.68 -12.47 -10.16
CA GLY A 543 18.69 -13.51 -10.44
C GLY A 543 18.28 -13.62 -11.91
N HIS A 544 19.10 -13.10 -12.83
CA HIS A 544 18.94 -13.33 -14.27
C HIS A 544 19.57 -14.67 -14.70
N ARG A 545 20.48 -15.22 -13.89
CA ARG A 545 21.08 -16.56 -14.06
C ARG A 545 20.94 -17.36 -12.78
N GLU A 546 21.05 -18.67 -12.90
CA GLU A 546 21.11 -19.61 -11.79
C GLU A 546 22.37 -20.47 -11.91
N VAL A 547 22.85 -20.99 -10.79
CA VAL A 547 23.94 -21.96 -10.77
C VAL A 547 23.40 -23.28 -10.23
N VAL A 548 23.67 -24.36 -10.97
CA VAL A 548 23.21 -25.71 -10.63
C VAL A 548 24.40 -26.65 -10.62
N SER A 549 24.56 -27.39 -9.52
CA SER A 549 25.51 -28.48 -9.38
C SER A 549 24.87 -29.78 -9.86
N LEU A 550 25.43 -30.35 -10.92
CA LEU A 550 25.07 -31.65 -11.48
C LEU A 550 25.93 -32.71 -10.83
N GLU A 551 25.39 -33.42 -9.84
CA GLU A 551 26.09 -34.45 -9.08
C GLU A 551 25.77 -35.83 -9.65
N GLY A 552 26.68 -36.33 -10.48
CA GLY A 552 26.61 -37.67 -11.03
C GLY A 552 27.38 -38.72 -10.21
N ASP A 553 27.43 -39.94 -10.72
CA ASP A 553 28.13 -41.06 -10.10
C ASP A 553 29.65 -41.02 -10.26
N LEU A 554 30.16 -40.31 -11.27
CA LEU A 554 31.58 -40.24 -11.60
C LEU A 554 32.20 -38.90 -11.25
N SER A 555 31.50 -37.80 -11.53
CA SER A 555 31.98 -36.45 -11.23
C SER A 555 30.82 -35.49 -11.00
N THR A 556 31.17 -34.31 -10.50
CA THR A 556 30.26 -33.19 -10.29
C THR A 556 30.64 -32.07 -11.25
N LEU A 557 29.64 -31.45 -11.89
CA LEU A 557 29.81 -30.25 -12.70
C LEU A 557 28.92 -29.15 -12.16
N THR A 558 29.49 -28.03 -11.72
CA THR A 558 28.72 -26.87 -11.26
C THR A 558 28.66 -25.85 -12.38
N LEU A 559 27.48 -25.72 -12.99
CA LEU A 559 27.29 -24.96 -14.21
C LEU A 559 26.44 -23.72 -13.98
N ILE A 560 26.80 -22.62 -14.62
CA ILE A 560 25.98 -21.40 -14.68
C ILE A 560 25.03 -21.44 -15.88
N SER A 561 23.76 -21.10 -15.64
CA SER A 561 22.73 -21.11 -16.67
C SER A 561 22.93 -20.00 -17.72
N GLY A 562 22.21 -20.09 -18.83
CA GLY A 562 21.95 -18.96 -19.71
C GLY A 562 21.21 -17.84 -18.99
N ARG A 563 21.28 -16.61 -19.53
CA ARG A 563 20.50 -15.48 -19.00
C ARG A 563 19.02 -15.68 -19.34
N TYR A 564 18.16 -15.55 -18.34
CA TYR A 564 16.71 -15.57 -18.49
C TYR A 564 16.16 -14.21 -18.88
N ASP A 565 15.12 -14.22 -19.72
CA ASP A 565 14.38 -13.01 -20.02
C ASP A 565 13.49 -12.59 -18.84
N LEU A 566 13.41 -11.28 -18.60
CA LEU A 566 12.62 -10.72 -17.51
C LEU A 566 11.12 -10.84 -17.81
N ILE A 567 10.33 -11.22 -16.80
CA ILE A 567 8.88 -11.24 -16.92
C ILE A 567 8.38 -9.80 -16.82
N THR A 568 7.82 -9.28 -17.91
CA THR A 568 7.23 -7.94 -17.94
C THR A 568 5.77 -7.95 -17.55
N PHE A 569 5.35 -6.99 -16.72
CA PHE A 569 3.95 -6.80 -16.35
C PHE A 569 3.63 -5.33 -16.08
N GLU A 570 2.34 -5.00 -16.00
CA GLU A 570 1.83 -3.69 -15.61
C GLU A 570 0.98 -3.86 -14.35
N VAL A 571 0.95 -2.84 -13.49
CA VAL A 571 0.16 -2.93 -12.26
C VAL A 571 -1.33 -2.83 -12.58
N ASP A 572 -2.18 -3.55 -11.85
CA ASP A 572 -3.63 -3.46 -12.02
C ASP A 572 -4.15 -2.12 -11.44
N PRO A 573 -4.96 -1.34 -12.17
CA PRO A 573 -5.59 -0.14 -11.62
C PRO A 573 -6.40 -0.40 -10.34
N ASN A 574 -6.95 -1.62 -10.20
CA ASN A 574 -7.75 -2.02 -9.05
C ASN A 574 -6.92 -2.28 -7.78
N ASP A 575 -5.58 -2.37 -7.89
CA ASP A 575 -4.70 -2.48 -6.72
C ASP A 575 -4.64 -1.17 -5.91
N ILE A 576 -5.15 -0.05 -6.46
CA ILE A 576 -5.30 1.23 -5.75
C ILE A 576 -6.77 1.41 -5.34
N PRO A 577 -7.14 1.17 -4.07
CA PRO A 577 -8.47 1.50 -3.59
C PRO A 577 -8.68 3.02 -3.59
N THR A 578 -9.84 3.49 -4.07
CA THR A 578 -10.16 4.94 -4.19
C THR A 578 -11.51 5.35 -3.57
N ARG A 579 -12.32 4.38 -3.14
CA ARG A 579 -13.74 4.60 -2.79
C ARG A 579 -13.91 5.42 -1.51
N THR A 580 -13.11 5.13 -0.49
CA THR A 580 -13.19 5.82 0.80
C THR A 580 -12.72 7.27 0.67
N GLY A 581 -11.62 7.48 -0.06
CA GLY A 581 -11.06 8.79 -0.39
C GLY A 581 -12.06 9.66 -1.14
N PHE A 582 -12.67 9.11 -2.20
CA PHE A 582 -13.70 9.81 -2.98
C PHE A 582 -14.92 10.20 -2.14
N THR A 583 -15.40 9.29 -1.28
CA THR A 583 -16.53 9.57 -0.39
C THR A 583 -16.20 10.71 0.58
N LEU A 584 -15.02 10.66 1.20
CA LEU A 584 -14.57 11.73 2.09
C LEU A 584 -14.43 13.06 1.34
N TRP A 585 -13.88 13.05 0.12
CA TRP A 585 -13.77 14.24 -0.73
C TRP A 585 -15.12 14.89 -0.99
N CYS A 586 -16.14 14.10 -1.34
CA CYS A 586 -17.52 14.58 -1.52
C CYS A 586 -18.08 15.25 -0.25
N LEU A 587 -17.87 14.63 0.92
CA LEU A 587 -18.31 15.20 2.20
C LEU A 587 -17.60 16.52 2.52
N LEU A 588 -16.28 16.62 2.26
CA LEU A 588 -15.53 17.84 2.50
C LEU A 588 -15.93 18.97 1.53
N GLN A 589 -16.16 18.65 0.25
CA GLN A 589 -16.69 19.61 -0.73
C GLN A 589 -18.05 20.15 -0.30
N TYR A 590 -18.95 19.28 0.17
CA TYR A 590 -20.27 19.68 0.65
C TYR A 590 -20.16 20.75 1.75
N VAL A 591 -19.25 20.58 2.73
CA VAL A 591 -19.04 21.58 3.79
C VAL A 591 -18.61 22.94 3.22
N SER A 592 -17.68 22.96 2.27
CA SER A 592 -17.21 24.19 1.61
C SER A 592 -18.33 24.89 0.83
N LEU A 593 -19.12 24.13 0.06
CA LEU A 593 -20.25 24.64 -0.71
C LEU A 593 -21.37 25.17 0.21
N ALA A 594 -21.67 24.47 1.31
CA ALA A 594 -22.65 24.89 2.29
C ALA A 594 -22.23 26.21 2.98
N LEU A 595 -20.97 26.33 3.42
CA LEU A 595 -20.45 27.59 3.98
C LEU A 595 -20.54 28.75 2.98
N THR A 596 -20.24 28.48 1.71
CA THR A 596 -20.35 29.48 0.63
C THR A 596 -21.81 29.89 0.39
N GLY A 597 -22.74 28.94 0.44
CA GLY A 597 -24.18 29.20 0.38
C GLY A 597 -24.66 30.09 1.53
N ILE A 598 -24.21 29.83 2.76
CA ILE A 598 -24.59 30.63 3.94
C ILE A 598 -23.97 32.02 3.85
N ALA A 599 -22.71 32.13 3.42
CA ALA A 599 -22.04 33.41 3.23
C ALA A 599 -22.72 34.27 2.14
N SER A 600 -23.15 33.67 1.03
CA SER A 600 -23.89 34.38 -0.01
C SER A 600 -25.26 34.86 0.48
N LEU A 601 -25.95 34.06 1.31
CA LEU A 601 -27.16 34.50 2.00
C LEU A 601 -26.90 35.68 2.94
N VAL A 602 -25.83 35.63 3.73
CA VAL A 602 -25.43 36.75 4.61
C VAL A 602 -25.20 38.02 3.79
N VAL A 603 -24.46 37.95 2.67
CA VAL A 603 -24.23 39.11 1.79
C VAL A 603 -25.52 39.62 1.16
N ALA A 604 -26.40 38.73 0.68
CA ALA A 604 -27.68 39.12 0.08
C ALA A 604 -28.57 39.87 1.07
N TYR A 605 -28.75 39.34 2.28
CA TYR A 605 -29.53 40.00 3.34
C TYR A 605 -28.87 41.31 3.80
N SER A 606 -27.54 41.39 3.75
CA SER A 606 -26.81 42.61 4.07
C SER A 606 -27.03 43.71 3.04
N LEU A 607 -27.05 43.37 1.75
CA LEU A 607 -27.38 44.29 0.66
C LEU A 607 -28.82 44.80 0.78
N LEU A 608 -29.77 43.89 1.05
CA LEU A 608 -31.18 44.24 1.28
C LEU A 608 -31.37 45.20 2.47
N ASN A 609 -30.53 45.07 3.49
CA ASN A 609 -30.55 45.89 4.70
C ASN A 609 -29.52 47.03 4.72
N ARG A 610 -28.92 47.39 3.57
CA ARG A 610 -27.93 48.49 3.41
C ARG A 610 -26.73 48.40 4.37
N PHE A 611 -26.19 47.20 4.58
CA PHE A 611 -25.04 46.92 5.44
C PHE A 611 -25.20 47.37 6.91
N SER A 612 -26.44 47.37 7.43
CA SER A 612 -26.70 47.54 8.86
C SER A 612 -26.35 46.25 9.63
N VAL A 613 -25.06 46.00 9.85
CA VAL A 613 -24.51 44.75 10.41
C VAL A 613 -23.66 45.02 11.64
N ILE A 614 -23.68 44.11 12.61
CA ILE A 614 -22.69 44.08 13.69
C ILE A 614 -21.44 43.37 13.15
N GLY A 615 -20.41 44.14 12.74
CA GLY A 615 -19.20 43.61 12.11
C GLY A 615 -18.46 42.56 12.95
N ARG A 616 -18.47 42.70 14.29
CA ARG A 616 -17.85 41.75 15.23
C ARG A 616 -18.42 40.33 15.13
N ASN A 617 -19.72 40.22 14.88
CA ASN A 617 -20.43 38.95 14.76
C ASN A 617 -20.01 38.16 13.51
N LEU A 618 -19.52 38.84 12.47
CA LEU A 618 -19.00 38.20 11.26
C LEU A 618 -17.71 37.40 11.52
N PHE A 619 -16.87 37.80 12.49
CA PHE A 619 -15.68 37.02 12.88
C PHE A 619 -16.02 35.67 13.51
N ARG A 620 -17.25 35.50 14.00
CA ARG A 620 -17.75 34.25 14.59
C ARG A 620 -18.42 33.33 13.56
N PHE A 621 -18.37 33.69 12.28
CA PHE A 621 -19.01 32.97 11.16
C PHE A 621 -18.77 31.46 11.22
N ASN A 622 -17.52 31.00 11.14
CA ASN A 622 -17.21 29.55 11.11
C ASN A 622 -17.77 28.82 12.33
N ARG A 623 -17.55 29.37 13.52
CA ARG A 623 -17.91 28.75 14.79
C ARG A 623 -19.42 28.59 14.96
N VAL A 624 -20.19 29.58 14.55
CA VAL A 624 -21.67 29.59 14.70
C VAL A 624 -22.34 28.93 13.50
N ALA A 625 -22.03 29.41 12.29
CA ALA A 625 -22.70 28.94 11.07
C ALA A 625 -22.43 27.46 10.81
N GLY A 626 -21.21 26.98 11.04
CA GLY A 626 -20.88 25.56 10.89
C GLY A 626 -21.78 24.67 11.75
N CYS A 627 -21.82 24.92 13.06
CA CYS A 627 -22.56 24.07 14.00
C CYS A 627 -24.08 24.12 13.77
N VAL A 628 -24.58 25.27 13.34
CA VAL A 628 -26.01 25.50 13.10
C VAL A 628 -26.50 24.89 11.80
N TRP A 629 -25.77 25.08 10.70
CA TRP A 629 -26.27 24.80 9.35
C TRP A 629 -25.79 23.46 8.79
N ILE A 630 -24.56 23.08 9.12
CA ILE A 630 -23.91 21.90 8.52
C ILE A 630 -24.07 20.71 9.46
N GLY A 631 -23.94 20.96 10.76
CA GLY A 631 -24.09 19.96 11.80
C GLY A 631 -22.76 19.35 12.23
N ARG A 632 -22.70 18.95 13.50
CA ARG A 632 -21.48 18.49 14.18
C ARG A 632 -20.80 17.30 13.48
N PRO A 633 -21.49 16.25 12.99
CA PRO A 633 -20.83 15.10 12.37
C PRO A 633 -19.99 15.46 11.15
N LEU A 634 -20.48 16.35 10.28
CA LEU A 634 -19.76 16.77 9.07
C LEU A 634 -18.60 17.73 9.37
N LEU A 635 -18.69 18.50 10.46
CA LEU A 635 -17.56 19.29 10.96
C LEU A 635 -16.50 18.40 11.61
N LEU A 636 -16.91 17.35 12.31
CA LEU A 636 -15.99 16.36 12.87
C LEU A 636 -15.23 15.66 11.75
N THR A 637 -15.89 15.21 10.68
CA THR A 637 -15.20 14.58 9.55
C THR A 637 -14.19 15.54 8.90
N ARG A 638 -14.55 16.81 8.76
CA ARG A 638 -13.64 17.86 8.24
C ARG A 638 -12.45 18.18 9.16
N GLY A 639 -12.66 18.24 10.45
CA GLY A 639 -11.56 18.45 11.40
C GLY A 639 -10.65 17.22 11.51
N VAL A 640 -11.22 16.01 11.50
CA VAL A 640 -10.46 14.75 11.48
C VAL A 640 -9.63 14.62 10.21
N SER A 641 -10.17 14.97 9.03
CA SER A 641 -9.40 14.94 7.78
C SER A 641 -8.19 15.88 7.81
N ALA A 642 -8.29 17.03 8.47
CA ALA A 642 -7.16 17.93 8.66
C ALA A 642 -6.12 17.37 9.65
N VAL A 643 -6.55 16.78 10.77
CA VAL A 643 -5.64 16.11 11.74
C VAL A 643 -4.86 14.97 11.09
N LEU A 644 -5.53 14.18 10.26
CA LEU A 644 -4.92 13.11 9.49
C LEU A 644 -3.88 13.64 8.52
N LEU A 645 -4.20 14.73 7.81
CA LEU A 645 -3.28 15.35 6.87
C LEU A 645 -2.02 15.88 7.59
N LEU A 646 -2.15 16.51 8.76
CA LEU A 646 -1.02 16.94 9.60
C LEU A 646 -0.15 15.76 10.08
N SER A 647 -0.73 14.56 10.14
CA SER A 647 -0.06 13.34 10.58
C SER A 647 0.40 12.45 9.43
N ALA A 648 0.13 12.84 8.18
CA ALA A 648 0.47 12.12 6.96
C ALA A 648 1.79 12.60 6.37
N SER A 649 2.56 11.67 5.81
CA SER A 649 3.83 11.95 5.13
C SER A 649 3.57 12.69 3.82
N ASN A 650 4.51 13.55 3.43
CA ASN A 650 4.44 14.28 2.17
C ASN A 650 5.70 14.03 1.34
N PHE A 651 5.52 13.46 0.14
CA PHE A 651 6.59 13.14 -0.78
C PHE A 651 6.11 13.35 -2.21
N ASP A 652 7.06 13.68 -3.08
CA ASP A 652 6.84 13.77 -4.52
C ASP A 652 7.82 12.83 -5.24
N LEU A 653 7.37 12.26 -6.36
CA LEU A 653 8.24 11.56 -7.29
C LEU A 653 8.84 12.58 -8.24
N LEU A 654 10.14 12.80 -8.11
CA LEU A 654 10.87 13.77 -8.92
C LEU A 654 11.59 13.03 -10.05
N PRO A 655 11.16 13.22 -11.32
CA PRO A 655 11.96 12.85 -12.47
C PRO A 655 13.11 13.86 -12.61
N ASP A 656 14.33 13.40 -12.33
CA ASP A 656 15.56 14.16 -12.49
C ASP A 656 16.39 13.52 -13.61
N THR A 657 16.41 14.16 -14.78
CA THR A 657 17.35 13.87 -15.87
C THR A 657 17.53 12.37 -16.20
N GLY A 658 16.45 11.61 -16.33
CA GLY A 658 16.48 10.16 -16.67
C GLY A 658 16.57 9.22 -15.46
N VAL A 659 16.66 9.77 -14.25
CA VAL A 659 16.57 9.07 -12.97
C VAL A 659 15.34 9.58 -12.22
N THR A 660 14.60 8.70 -11.58
CA THR A 660 13.46 9.06 -10.73
C THR A 660 13.79 8.78 -9.28
N THR A 661 13.45 9.73 -8.42
CA THR A 661 13.72 9.65 -6.98
C THR A 661 12.48 10.02 -6.19
N LEU A 662 12.31 9.36 -5.05
CA LEU A 662 11.28 9.69 -4.08
C LEU A 662 11.85 10.69 -3.08
N ALA A 663 11.40 11.94 -3.11
CA ALA A 663 11.93 12.99 -2.24
C ALA A 663 10.87 13.50 -1.26
N PRO A 664 11.23 13.75 0.01
CA PRO A 664 10.32 14.38 0.96
C PRO A 664 10.01 15.82 0.52
N ARG A 665 8.74 16.21 0.64
CA ARG A 665 8.28 17.57 0.35
C ARG A 665 7.75 18.23 1.60
N GLY A 666 8.45 19.26 2.10
CA GLY A 666 7.92 20.12 3.15
C GLY A 666 6.67 20.86 2.68
N ARG A 667 5.62 20.90 3.51
CA ARG A 667 4.51 21.83 3.30
C ARG A 667 5.02 23.25 3.48
N THR A 668 4.51 24.16 2.68
CA THR A 668 4.77 25.58 2.87
C THR A 668 4.14 26.06 4.17
N TRP A 669 4.65 27.17 4.73
CA TRP A 669 4.08 27.77 5.94
C TRP A 669 2.61 28.18 5.74
N VAL A 670 2.21 28.58 4.53
CA VAL A 670 0.81 28.92 4.18
C VAL A 670 -0.08 27.69 4.18
N GLU A 671 0.35 26.59 3.56
CA GLU A 671 -0.40 25.32 3.59
C GLU A 671 -0.59 24.83 5.03
N SER A 672 0.47 24.90 5.83
CA SER A 672 0.45 24.52 7.25
C SER A 672 -0.55 25.34 8.06
N MET A 673 -0.62 26.66 7.82
CA MET A 673 -1.59 27.57 8.44
C MET A 673 -3.04 27.20 8.08
N VAL A 674 -3.29 26.85 6.83
CA VAL A 674 -4.63 26.50 6.35
C VAL A 674 -5.07 25.14 6.88
N VAL A 675 -4.23 24.11 6.80
CA VAL A 675 -4.55 22.78 7.34
C VAL A 675 -4.75 22.83 8.85
N SER A 676 -3.90 23.56 9.59
CA SER A 676 -4.07 23.78 11.03
C SER A 676 -5.35 24.54 11.36
N GLY A 677 -5.78 25.47 10.50
CA GLY A 677 -7.04 26.19 10.62
C GLY A 677 -8.25 25.27 10.47
N GLU A 678 -8.18 24.31 9.55
CA GLU A 678 -9.24 23.32 9.33
C GLU A 678 -9.31 22.28 10.47
N ALA A 679 -8.18 21.97 11.11
CA ALA A 679 -8.18 21.13 12.31
C ALA A 679 -8.97 21.75 13.48
N LEU A 680 -9.19 23.07 13.49
CA LEU A 680 -9.98 23.77 14.53
C LEU A 680 -11.46 23.41 14.52
N TRP A 681 -12.00 22.80 13.47
CA TRP A 681 -13.40 22.33 13.48
C TRP A 681 -13.66 21.36 14.63
N LEU A 682 -12.67 20.52 15.01
CA LEU A 682 -12.75 19.65 16.18
C LEU A 682 -12.91 20.47 17.47
N VAL A 683 -12.10 21.51 17.62
CA VAL A 683 -12.17 22.42 18.78
C VAL A 683 -13.52 23.12 18.85
N TYR A 684 -14.07 23.56 17.72
CA TYR A 684 -15.39 24.20 17.68
C TYR A 684 -16.52 23.25 18.08
N VAL A 685 -16.51 22.00 17.61
CA VAL A 685 -17.52 20.99 18.00
C VAL A 685 -17.45 20.69 19.48
N VAL A 686 -16.25 20.47 20.04
CA VAL A 686 -16.09 20.19 21.48
C VAL A 686 -16.55 21.39 22.32
N GLN A 687 -16.20 22.61 21.91
CA GLN A 687 -16.63 23.81 22.61
C GLN A 687 -18.14 24.03 22.55
N ASP A 688 -18.80 23.70 21.44
CA ASP A 688 -20.26 23.78 21.32
C ASP A 688 -20.98 22.87 22.33
N PHE A 689 -20.41 21.69 22.67
CA PHE A 689 -20.92 20.86 23.78
C PHE A 689 -20.64 21.50 25.14
N ILE A 690 -19.44 22.05 25.34
CA ILE A 690 -19.01 22.64 26.62
C ILE A 690 -19.83 23.89 26.97
N VAL A 691 -20.30 24.66 25.97
CA VAL A 691 -21.12 25.87 26.15
C VAL A 691 -22.38 25.60 26.98
N VAL A 692 -22.93 24.38 26.92
CA VAL A 692 -24.10 24.01 27.75
C VAL A 692 -23.75 23.96 29.25
N ALA A 693 -22.50 23.66 29.59
CA ALA A 693 -22.04 23.48 30.96
C ALA A 693 -21.27 24.69 31.53
N LEU A 694 -20.71 25.56 30.68
CA LEU A 694 -19.86 26.69 31.08
C LEU A 694 -20.39 28.02 30.55
N HIS A 695 -20.66 28.96 31.47
CA HIS A 695 -21.05 30.34 31.12
C HIS A 695 -19.89 31.18 30.54
N GLU A 696 -18.63 30.87 30.89
CA GLU A 696 -17.43 31.62 30.45
C GLU A 696 -16.93 31.25 29.04
N ALA A 697 -17.79 30.67 28.21
CA ALA A 697 -17.40 30.16 26.90
C ALA A 697 -16.95 31.27 25.92
N GLN A 698 -17.43 32.51 26.10
CA GLN A 698 -17.17 33.64 25.19
C GLN A 698 -15.68 33.95 24.99
N TRP A 699 -14.87 33.86 26.05
CA TRP A 699 -13.43 34.16 26.02
C TRP A 699 -12.55 32.91 25.99
N THR A 700 -12.95 31.84 26.68
CA THR A 700 -12.19 30.59 26.74
C THR A 700 -12.14 29.87 25.39
N GLY A 701 -13.20 30.01 24.59
CA GLY A 701 -13.32 29.40 23.27
C GLY A 701 -12.30 29.91 22.25
N PRO A 702 -12.25 31.23 21.98
CA PRO A 702 -11.29 31.82 21.05
C PRO A 702 -9.83 31.65 21.46
N VAL A 703 -9.52 31.75 22.76
CA VAL A 703 -8.16 31.55 23.28
C VAL A 703 -7.67 30.13 23.00
N ALA A 704 -8.48 29.11 23.29
CA ALA A 704 -8.13 27.73 22.97
C ALA A 704 -7.91 27.51 21.47
N SER A 705 -8.71 28.12 20.60
CA SER A 705 -8.52 28.01 19.15
C SER A 705 -7.23 28.68 18.66
N ILE A 706 -6.89 29.88 19.17
CA ILE A 706 -5.65 30.58 18.80
C ILE A 706 -4.43 29.79 19.26
N VAL A 707 -4.43 29.33 20.52
CA VAL A 707 -3.31 28.53 21.06
C VAL A 707 -3.15 27.22 20.28
N THR A 708 -4.25 26.51 20.04
CA THR A 708 -4.23 25.28 19.23
C THR A 708 -3.64 25.56 17.85
N TRP A 709 -4.11 26.60 17.16
CA TRP A 709 -3.65 26.93 15.82
C TRP A 709 -2.16 27.26 15.77
N ILE A 710 -1.66 28.10 16.69
CA ILE A 710 -0.23 28.46 16.76
C ILE A 710 0.63 27.22 16.98
N VAL A 711 0.27 26.37 17.94
CA VAL A 711 1.05 25.17 18.27
C VAL A 711 1.03 24.18 17.11
N LEU A 712 -0.12 23.94 16.47
CA LEU A 712 -0.20 23.04 15.32
C LEU A 712 0.64 23.52 14.14
N VAL A 713 0.64 24.83 13.84
CA VAL A 713 1.49 25.40 12.78
C VAL A 713 2.98 25.23 13.11
N MET A 714 3.38 25.48 14.36
CA MET A 714 4.78 25.29 14.77
C MET A 714 5.22 23.82 14.66
N VAL A 715 4.37 22.89 15.08
CA VAL A 715 4.67 21.45 15.02
C VAL A 715 4.78 20.96 13.58
N ASP A 716 3.88 21.36 12.67
CA ASP A 716 3.90 20.94 11.26
C ASP A 716 5.12 21.50 10.51
N VAL A 717 5.51 22.76 10.78
CA VAL A 717 6.64 23.42 10.10
C VAL A 717 8.00 22.96 10.62
N TRP A 718 8.16 22.83 11.95
CA TRP A 718 9.48 22.50 12.53
C TRP A 718 9.75 21.00 12.56
N THR A 719 8.70 20.19 12.61
CA THR A 719 8.81 18.75 12.63
C THR A 719 7.82 18.18 11.61
N PRO A 720 8.11 18.17 10.30
CA PRO A 720 7.29 17.41 9.35
C PRO A 720 7.40 15.90 9.59
N TYR A 721 6.40 15.11 9.19
CA TYR A 721 6.46 13.64 9.27
C TYR A 721 7.07 13.06 8.00
N ASP A 722 8.16 12.31 8.16
CA ASP A 722 8.78 11.56 7.08
C ASP A 722 8.17 10.15 6.97
N LEU A 723 8.14 9.62 5.74
CA LEU A 723 7.64 8.28 5.47
C LEU A 723 8.52 7.25 6.19
N SER A 724 7.92 6.36 6.98
CA SER A 724 8.65 5.28 7.65
C SER A 724 8.24 3.92 7.11
N ALA A 725 9.20 3.02 7.00
CA ALA A 725 8.96 1.66 6.55
C ALA A 725 9.76 0.64 7.34
N VAL A 726 9.12 -0.50 7.58
CA VAL A 726 9.71 -1.63 8.30
C VAL A 726 9.75 -2.80 7.35
N ALA A 727 10.96 -3.27 7.10
CA ALA A 727 11.22 -4.48 6.34
C ALA A 727 10.90 -5.70 7.23
N SER A 728 10.00 -6.56 6.75
CA SER A 728 9.68 -7.83 7.43
C SER A 728 9.19 -8.83 6.39
N ARG A 729 9.63 -10.08 6.48
CA ARG A 729 9.24 -11.13 5.55
C ARG A 729 8.44 -12.21 6.26
N HIS A 730 7.14 -12.28 6.00
CA HIS A 730 6.29 -13.34 6.50
C HIS A 730 5.69 -14.13 5.34
N CYS A 731 6.01 -15.41 5.27
CA CYS A 731 5.62 -16.29 4.18
C CYS A 731 4.71 -17.41 4.65
N VAL A 732 3.63 -17.63 3.89
CA VAL A 732 2.70 -18.74 4.05
C VAL A 732 2.79 -19.62 2.83
N ALA A 733 2.87 -20.92 3.08
CA ALA A 733 2.80 -21.95 2.06
C ALA A 733 1.40 -22.02 1.42
N THR A 734 1.33 -22.02 0.09
CA THR A 734 0.10 -22.26 -0.69
C THR A 734 0.21 -23.58 -1.46
N ALA A 735 -0.91 -24.07 -2.02
CA ALA A 735 -0.93 -25.36 -2.72
C ALA A 735 0.05 -25.44 -3.91
N GLY A 736 0.28 -24.32 -4.59
CA GLY A 736 1.18 -24.22 -5.75
C GLY A 736 2.45 -23.41 -5.50
N GLY A 737 2.77 -23.00 -4.26
CA GLY A 737 3.90 -22.12 -4.01
C GLY A 737 3.92 -21.39 -2.68
N HIS A 738 4.30 -20.10 -2.71
CA HIS A 738 4.36 -19.23 -1.54
C HIS A 738 3.56 -17.94 -1.74
N SER A 739 2.93 -17.49 -0.65
CA SER A 739 2.37 -16.14 -0.55
C SER A 739 3.03 -15.43 0.62
N CYS A 740 3.58 -14.24 0.38
CA CYS A 740 4.38 -13.57 1.38
C CYS A 740 4.13 -12.07 1.47
N THR A 741 4.24 -11.53 2.68
CA THR A 741 4.25 -10.11 2.96
C THR A 741 5.68 -9.65 3.25
N MET A 742 6.16 -8.64 2.50
CA MET A 742 7.56 -8.17 2.43
C MET A 742 7.83 -6.89 3.26
N GLY A 743 6.84 -6.38 3.99
CA GLY A 743 7.05 -5.23 4.86
C GLY A 743 5.81 -4.38 5.02
N THR A 744 5.94 -3.33 5.82
CA THR A 744 4.88 -2.35 6.05
C THR A 744 5.42 -0.94 5.92
N ILE A 745 4.75 -0.13 5.09
CA ILE A 745 5.00 1.29 4.88
C ILE A 745 3.95 2.07 5.63
N TYR A 746 4.37 2.97 6.52
CA TYR A 746 3.49 3.81 7.32
C TYR A 746 3.33 5.19 6.70
N ALA A 747 2.23 5.38 5.97
CA ALA A 747 1.84 6.65 5.35
C ALA A 747 1.51 7.75 6.38
N SER A 748 1.19 7.37 7.62
CA SER A 748 0.78 8.28 8.68
C SER A 748 1.23 7.80 10.05
N SER A 749 1.42 8.72 10.98
CA SER A 749 1.84 8.41 12.36
C SER A 749 0.71 8.51 13.37
N VAL A 750 0.43 7.41 14.07
CA VAL A 750 -0.51 7.38 15.21
C VAL A 750 -0.04 8.32 16.33
N TYR A 751 1.27 8.37 16.58
CA TYR A 751 1.85 9.24 17.60
C TYR A 751 1.53 10.72 17.34
N ARG A 752 1.61 11.17 16.08
CA ARG A 752 1.27 12.56 15.71
C ARG A 752 -0.22 12.86 15.83
N VAL A 753 -1.08 11.90 15.54
CA VAL A 753 -2.53 12.06 15.78
C VAL A 753 -2.80 12.22 17.27
N CYS A 754 -2.20 11.38 18.12
CA CYS A 754 -2.33 11.51 19.57
C CYS A 754 -1.75 12.85 20.07
N LEU A 755 -0.63 13.30 19.53
CA LEU A 755 -0.03 14.60 19.86
C LEU A 755 -0.95 15.76 19.49
N THR A 756 -1.48 15.78 18.26
CA THR A 756 -2.38 16.85 17.79
C THR A 756 -3.69 16.90 18.59
N LEU A 757 -4.31 15.74 18.86
CA LEU A 757 -5.49 15.65 19.74
C LEU A 757 -5.16 16.05 21.18
N GLY A 758 -3.98 15.67 21.69
CA GLY A 758 -3.48 16.07 23.01
C GLY A 758 -3.31 17.58 23.14
N VAL A 759 -2.74 18.24 22.12
CA VAL A 759 -2.61 19.70 22.06
C VAL A 759 -3.99 20.37 22.08
N MET A 760 -4.95 19.89 21.29
CA MET A 760 -6.32 20.41 21.29
C MET A 760 -6.97 20.28 22.68
N PHE A 761 -6.83 19.10 23.31
CA PHE A 761 -7.38 18.84 24.64
C PHE A 761 -6.76 19.75 25.70
N LEU A 762 -5.42 19.86 25.74
CA LEU A 762 -4.71 20.70 26.69
C LEU A 762 -5.02 22.19 26.50
N ALA A 763 -5.17 22.65 25.26
CA ALA A 763 -5.56 24.03 24.98
C ALA A 763 -6.98 24.35 25.46
N ILE A 764 -7.93 23.41 25.29
CA ILE A 764 -9.32 23.56 25.77
C ILE A 764 -9.36 23.56 27.31
N VAL A 765 -8.72 22.58 27.96
CA VAL A 765 -8.69 22.50 29.43
C VAL A 765 -7.96 23.69 30.03
N GLY A 766 -6.79 24.04 29.47
CA GLY A 766 -5.99 25.18 29.90
C GLY A 766 -6.74 26.50 29.79
N SER A 767 -7.49 26.73 28.71
CA SER A 767 -8.29 27.95 28.57
C SER A 767 -9.45 28.02 29.57
N VAL A 768 -10.12 26.89 29.84
CA VAL A 768 -11.18 26.81 30.86
C VAL A 768 -10.63 27.06 32.26
N CYS A 769 -9.50 26.45 32.62
CA CYS A 769 -8.84 26.66 33.91
C CYS A 769 -8.39 28.12 34.07
N ALA A 770 -7.72 28.68 33.06
CA ALA A 770 -7.30 30.08 33.06
C ALA A 770 -8.50 31.03 33.19
N GLY A 771 -9.61 30.75 32.49
CA GLY A 771 -10.85 31.51 32.61
C GLY A 771 -11.46 31.46 34.02
N LYS A 772 -11.47 30.29 34.67
CA LYS A 772 -11.94 30.16 36.06
C LYS A 772 -11.05 30.88 37.07
N VAL A 773 -9.73 30.83 36.88
CA VAL A 773 -8.79 31.58 37.73
C VAL A 773 -8.95 33.08 37.51
N TRP A 774 -9.05 33.51 36.25
CA TRP A 774 -9.24 34.92 35.90
C TRP A 774 -10.54 35.49 36.48
N THR A 775 -11.64 34.75 36.38
CA THR A 775 -12.93 35.16 36.98
C THR A 775 -12.91 35.14 38.50
N ALA A 776 -12.20 34.20 39.12
CA ALA A 776 -11.99 34.20 40.57
C ALA A 776 -11.12 35.38 41.07
N TRP A 777 -10.18 35.86 40.24
CA TRP A 777 -9.27 36.96 40.59
C TRP A 777 -9.81 38.34 40.20
N SER A 778 -10.55 38.42 39.10
CA SER A 778 -11.22 39.62 38.63
C SER A 778 -12.42 39.92 39.52
N LYS A 779 -12.38 41.02 40.28
CA LYS A 779 -13.54 41.52 41.05
C LYS A 779 -14.68 42.08 40.17
N ASN A 780 -14.57 41.98 38.84
CA ASN A 780 -15.64 42.40 37.94
C ASN A 780 -16.79 41.38 38.01
N PRO A 781 -18.05 41.82 38.19
CA PRO A 781 -19.19 40.92 38.13
C PRO A 781 -19.19 40.22 36.75
N PRO A 782 -19.55 38.92 36.69
CA PRO A 782 -19.72 38.25 35.41
C PRO A 782 -20.71 39.04 34.56
N VAL A 783 -20.36 39.28 33.29
CA VAL A 783 -21.27 39.91 32.33
C VAL A 783 -22.54 39.05 32.31
N GLU A 784 -23.70 39.66 32.60
CA GLU A 784 -24.97 38.95 32.62
C GLU A 784 -25.17 38.25 31.26
N ALA A 785 -25.12 36.91 31.27
CA ALA A 785 -25.32 36.14 30.07
C ALA A 785 -26.72 36.42 29.50
N PRO A 786 -26.88 36.51 28.16
CA PRO A 786 -28.18 36.68 27.55
C PRO A 786 -29.11 35.54 28.01
N VAL A 787 -30.25 35.91 28.60
CA VAL A 787 -31.25 34.96 29.10
C VAL A 787 -31.65 33.97 28.00
N ALA A 788 -31.58 32.67 28.32
CA ALA A 788 -31.81 31.59 27.36
C ALA A 788 -33.21 31.67 26.73
N THR A 789 -33.26 31.50 25.41
CA THR A 789 -34.52 31.30 24.66
C THR A 789 -34.52 29.91 24.04
N LEU A 790 -35.70 29.29 23.94
CA LEU A 790 -35.82 27.96 23.33
C LEU A 790 -35.55 27.95 21.81
N LEU A 791 -35.52 29.13 21.19
CA LEU A 791 -35.39 29.35 19.75
C LEU A 791 -33.93 29.57 19.32
N LEU A 792 -33.09 30.13 20.19
CA LEU A 792 -31.70 30.46 19.86
C LEU A 792 -30.74 29.32 20.23
N PRO A 793 -29.84 28.91 19.30
CA PRO A 793 -28.75 28.01 19.63
C PRO A 793 -27.85 28.53 20.74
N ALA A 794 -27.35 27.61 21.59
CA ALA A 794 -26.46 27.94 22.69
C ALA A 794 -25.16 28.66 22.23
N ALA A 795 -24.61 28.29 21.07
CA ALA A 795 -23.46 28.95 20.46
C ALA A 795 -23.65 30.47 20.26
N ILE A 796 -24.87 30.92 20.05
CA ILE A 796 -25.16 32.34 19.81
C ILE A 796 -25.15 33.12 21.11
N GLY A 797 -25.79 32.59 22.16
CA GLY A 797 -25.74 33.19 23.49
C GLY A 797 -24.34 33.22 24.08
N ALA A 798 -23.45 32.32 23.64
CA ALA A 798 -22.08 32.23 24.14
C ALA A 798 -21.04 33.03 23.35
N PHE A 799 -21.17 33.17 22.02
CA PHE A 799 -20.09 33.73 21.18
C PHE A 799 -20.44 35.03 20.47
N MET A 800 -21.73 35.36 20.31
CA MET A 800 -22.18 36.54 19.55
C MET A 800 -22.49 37.69 20.49
N ASP A 801 -22.18 38.90 20.06
CA ASP A 801 -22.56 40.11 20.77
C ASP A 801 -24.04 40.40 20.46
N VAL A 802 -24.91 40.16 21.45
CA VAL A 802 -26.33 40.50 21.38
C VAL A 802 -26.56 41.75 22.23
N PRO A 803 -26.89 42.92 21.62
CA PRO A 803 -27.21 44.09 22.41
C PRO A 803 -28.48 43.83 23.24
N VAL A 804 -28.31 43.79 24.56
CA VAL A 804 -29.42 43.70 25.51
C VAL A 804 -29.98 45.11 25.72
N GLN A 805 -31.21 45.37 25.27
CA GLN A 805 -31.90 46.61 25.62
C GLN A 805 -32.42 46.51 27.06
N VAL A 806 -31.84 47.32 27.95
CA VAL A 806 -32.15 47.38 29.39
C VAL A 806 -33.58 47.89 29.68
N SER A 807 -34.29 48.46 28.69
CA SER A 807 -35.61 49.07 28.93
C SER A 807 -36.83 48.14 28.85
N ALA A 808 -36.72 46.87 28.44
CA ALA A 808 -37.90 45.99 28.38
C ALA A 808 -37.60 44.48 28.27
N GLY A 809 -36.62 43.94 29.00
CA GLY A 809 -36.45 42.48 29.15
C GLY A 809 -36.48 41.68 27.84
N ALA A 810 -35.97 42.23 26.74
CA ALA A 810 -36.03 41.65 25.39
C ALA A 810 -34.67 41.78 24.69
N GLN A 811 -34.29 40.76 23.92
CA GLN A 811 -33.01 40.71 23.20
C GLN A 811 -33.20 41.13 21.74
N THR A 812 -32.59 42.24 21.33
CA THR A 812 -32.56 42.67 19.92
C THR A 812 -31.43 41.96 19.19
N MET A 813 -31.70 41.34 18.04
CA MET A 813 -30.67 40.82 17.14
C MET A 813 -30.80 41.48 15.77
N ASP A 814 -29.68 41.68 15.08
CA ASP A 814 -29.70 42.10 13.69
C ASP A 814 -30.07 40.94 12.77
N THR A 815 -30.59 41.26 11.58
CA THR A 815 -31.05 40.26 10.60
C THR A 815 -29.96 39.26 10.22
N ILE A 816 -28.69 39.67 10.22
CA ILE A 816 -27.57 38.81 9.81
C ILE A 816 -27.21 37.83 10.92
N THR A 817 -27.20 38.28 12.17
CA THR A 817 -27.09 37.37 13.32
C THR A 817 -28.24 36.35 13.32
N CYS A 818 -29.45 36.71 12.87
CA CYS A 818 -30.54 35.75 12.68
C CYS A 818 -30.27 34.72 11.57
N VAL A 819 -29.71 35.14 10.43
CA VAL A 819 -29.31 34.21 9.36
C VAL A 819 -28.21 33.26 9.85
N LEU A 820 -27.20 33.77 10.56
CA LEU A 820 -26.19 32.92 11.22
C LEU A 820 -26.82 31.98 12.26
N ALA A 821 -27.90 32.43 12.90
CA ALA A 821 -28.72 31.64 13.78
C ALA A 821 -29.63 30.62 13.09
N GLY A 822 -29.65 30.51 11.76
CA GLY A 822 -30.58 29.62 11.06
C GLY A 822 -32.05 30.07 11.12
N LEU A 823 -32.28 31.36 11.39
CA LEU A 823 -33.60 31.98 11.51
C LEU A 823 -33.79 33.01 10.39
N PHE A 824 -34.79 32.78 9.53
CA PHE A 824 -35.11 33.71 8.45
C PHE A 824 -36.37 34.53 8.76
N PRO A 825 -36.25 35.86 8.89
CA PRO A 825 -37.42 36.72 8.94
C PRO A 825 -38.04 36.86 7.54
N LEU A 826 -39.24 36.32 7.36
CA LEU A 826 -40.02 36.44 6.12
C LEU A 826 -41.16 37.44 6.32
N VAL A 827 -41.28 38.37 5.37
CA VAL A 827 -42.37 39.33 5.33
C VAL A 827 -43.31 38.95 4.21
N ARG A 828 -44.55 38.57 4.56
CA ARG A 828 -45.66 38.47 3.60
C ARG A 828 -46.67 39.55 3.96
N THR A 829 -47.37 40.10 2.97
CA THR A 829 -48.33 41.21 3.18
C THR A 829 -49.30 40.91 4.32
N GLY A 830 -49.14 41.59 5.46
CA GLY A 830 -49.98 41.46 6.66
C GLY A 830 -49.52 40.44 7.72
N LEU A 831 -48.51 39.60 7.45
CA LEU A 831 -48.01 38.57 8.37
C LEU A 831 -46.47 38.52 8.35
N THR A 832 -45.85 38.79 9.49
CA THR A 832 -44.42 38.51 9.72
C THR A 832 -44.29 37.10 10.28
N SER A 833 -43.47 36.26 9.64
CA SER A 833 -43.21 34.90 10.12
C SER A 833 -41.72 34.64 10.12
N LEU A 834 -41.25 33.87 11.08
CA LEU A 834 -39.86 33.50 11.18
C LEU A 834 -39.71 32.02 10.82
N PHE A 835 -38.90 31.70 9.81
CA PHE A 835 -38.61 30.32 9.42
C PHE A 835 -37.37 29.84 10.15
N ASP A 836 -37.53 28.83 11.01
CA ASP A 836 -36.43 28.14 11.67
C ASP A 836 -36.00 26.94 10.83
N VAL A 837 -34.80 27.03 10.27
CA VAL A 837 -34.20 25.98 9.42
C VAL A 837 -33.89 24.72 10.22
N LYS A 838 -33.56 24.83 11.52
CA LYS A 838 -33.20 23.68 12.34
C LYS A 838 -34.39 22.79 12.60
N LEU A 839 -35.53 23.42 12.90
CA LEU A 839 -36.78 22.75 13.23
C LEU A 839 -37.67 22.56 12.00
N TRP A 840 -37.29 23.11 10.83
CA TRP A 840 -38.09 23.14 9.60
C TRP A 840 -39.52 23.63 9.84
N ARG A 841 -39.66 24.68 10.65
CA ARG A 841 -40.97 25.21 11.08
C ARG A 841 -41.08 26.72 10.87
N PHE A 842 -42.26 27.15 10.45
CA PHE A 842 -42.64 28.55 10.53
C PHE A 842 -43.13 28.85 11.94
N VAL A 843 -42.49 29.80 12.60
CA VAL A 843 -42.94 30.38 13.86
C VAL A 843 -43.81 31.59 13.51
N PRO A 844 -45.15 31.52 13.70
CA PRO A 844 -46.02 32.67 13.48
C PRO A 844 -45.71 33.74 14.53
N CYS A 845 -45.41 34.96 14.08
CA CYS A 845 -45.31 36.11 14.97
C CYS A 845 -46.71 36.71 15.11
N ASP A 846 -47.56 36.11 15.95
CA ASP A 846 -48.87 36.69 16.25
C ASP A 846 -48.70 38.00 17.03
N MET A 847 -49.54 38.99 16.72
CA MET A 847 -49.55 40.37 17.22
C MET A 847 -49.44 40.50 18.76
N VAL A 848 -48.24 40.37 19.32
CA VAL A 848 -47.80 41.19 20.46
C VAL A 848 -46.92 42.27 19.85
N SER A 849 -47.58 43.33 19.40
CA SER A 849 -47.11 44.43 18.55
C SER A 849 -46.02 45.33 19.14
N GLN A 850 -45.17 44.84 20.04
CA GLN A 850 -44.08 45.64 20.61
C GLN A 850 -42.69 45.01 20.47
N LEU A 851 -42.56 43.77 20.00
CA LEU A 851 -41.32 43.00 20.23
C LEU A 851 -40.69 42.34 19.01
N ILE A 852 -41.04 42.57 17.75
CA ILE A 852 -40.21 42.09 16.63
C ILE A 852 -40.19 43.15 15.52
N HIS A 853 -39.15 43.99 15.48
CA HIS A 853 -38.90 44.83 14.31
C HIS A 853 -38.24 43.97 13.23
N VAL A 854 -38.76 43.94 12.00
CA VAL A 854 -38.21 43.11 10.90
C VAL A 854 -36.73 43.43 10.60
N ARG A 855 -36.30 44.69 10.83
CA ARG A 855 -34.90 45.12 10.67
C ARG A 855 -34.02 44.83 11.91
N SER A 856 -34.63 44.47 13.03
CA SER A 856 -33.99 44.18 14.32
C SER A 856 -34.93 43.31 15.17
N PRO A 857 -35.10 42.01 14.83
CA PRO A 857 -36.02 41.13 15.54
C PRO A 857 -35.67 41.07 17.03
N THR A 858 -36.70 41.00 17.87
CA THR A 858 -36.58 41.13 19.32
C THR A 858 -37.13 39.86 19.96
N PHE A 859 -36.38 39.24 20.86
CA PHE A 859 -36.73 37.94 21.44
C PHE A 859 -37.00 38.09 22.93
N ALA A 860 -38.16 37.59 23.38
CA ALA A 860 -38.52 37.60 24.79
C ALA A 860 -37.92 36.35 25.49
N PRO A 861 -37.27 36.51 26.66
CA PRO A 861 -36.76 35.40 27.42
C PRO A 861 -37.84 34.60 28.15
N VAL A 862 -37.54 33.32 28.39
CA VAL A 862 -38.46 32.30 28.93
C VAL A 862 -39.03 32.65 30.32
N ASN A 863 -38.41 33.57 31.07
CA ASN A 863 -38.80 33.93 32.45
C ASN A 863 -39.57 35.26 32.62
N THR A 864 -39.99 35.92 31.53
CA THR A 864 -40.62 37.26 31.63
C THR A 864 -42.03 37.27 32.25
N ASP A 865 -42.75 36.15 32.23
CA ASP A 865 -44.09 36.06 32.85
C ASP A 865 -44.06 35.99 34.39
N LEU A 866 -42.94 35.55 34.99
CA LEU A 866 -42.78 35.54 36.45
C LEU A 866 -42.38 36.91 37.02
N MET A 867 -41.61 37.72 36.29
CA MET A 867 -41.17 39.04 36.77
C MET A 867 -42.29 40.09 36.77
N LYS A 868 -43.31 39.96 35.91
CA LYS A 868 -44.46 40.87 35.93
C LYS A 868 -45.37 40.67 37.15
N HIS A 869 -45.35 39.50 37.79
CA HIS A 869 -46.10 39.25 39.03
C HIS A 869 -45.35 39.71 40.30
N ALA A 870 -44.03 39.87 40.26
CA ALA A 870 -43.24 40.30 41.43
C ALA A 870 -43.28 41.83 41.64
N ASN A 871 -43.41 42.63 40.58
CA ASN A 871 -43.41 44.10 40.65
C ASN A 871 -44.81 44.74 40.76
N GLN A 872 -45.88 43.94 40.91
CA GLN A 872 -47.26 44.44 41.13
C GLN A 872 -47.77 44.28 42.57
N VAL A 873 -46.90 43.93 43.52
CA VAL A 873 -47.23 43.94 44.96
C VAL A 873 -46.49 45.09 45.62
N ASN A 874 -46.91 46.33 45.34
CA ASN A 874 -46.76 47.52 46.19
C ASN A 874 -47.46 48.70 45.51
N GLY A 875 -48.77 48.85 45.77
CA GLY A 875 -49.56 49.94 45.21
C GLY A 875 -51.06 49.71 45.32
N VAL A 876 -51.56 49.56 46.55
CA VAL A 876 -53.00 49.60 46.81
C VAL A 876 -53.47 51.06 46.77
N ALA A 877 -54.32 51.43 45.81
CA ALA A 877 -55.50 52.27 46.03
C ALA A 877 -56.26 52.55 44.72
N ASN A 878 -57.55 52.18 44.72
CA ASN A 878 -58.66 52.77 43.97
C ASN A 878 -58.67 52.66 42.44
N LEU A 879 -59.51 51.76 41.90
CA LEU A 879 -60.77 52.09 41.18
C LEU A 879 -61.28 50.88 40.36
N GLY A 880 -62.57 50.55 40.55
CA GLY A 880 -63.52 50.20 39.48
C GLY A 880 -63.33 48.92 38.65
N PRO A 881 -64.23 47.93 38.75
CA PRO A 881 -64.10 46.64 38.07
C PRO A 881 -64.74 46.69 36.68
N HIS A 882 -63.99 46.71 35.58
CA HIS A 882 -64.47 46.17 34.30
C HIS A 882 -63.32 45.74 33.37
N ALA A 883 -63.32 44.43 33.10
CA ALA A 883 -62.81 43.76 31.90
C ALA A 883 -61.28 43.70 31.65
N ALA A 884 -60.65 42.65 32.20
CA ALA A 884 -59.71 41.82 31.42
C ALA A 884 -59.67 40.40 32.03
N LEU A 885 -60.58 39.59 31.52
CA LEU A 885 -60.88 38.23 31.92
C LEU A 885 -59.81 37.28 31.32
N VAL A 886 -58.63 37.17 31.93
CA VAL A 886 -57.78 35.98 31.69
C VAL A 886 -58.35 34.86 32.55
N ARG A 887 -59.26 34.11 31.92
CA ARG A 887 -59.66 32.77 32.39
C ARG A 887 -58.39 31.97 32.66
N VAL A 888 -58.07 31.78 33.93
CA VAL A 888 -57.55 30.49 34.39
C VAL A 888 -58.69 29.52 34.15
N ALA A 889 -58.79 29.04 32.90
CA ALA A 889 -59.66 27.94 32.57
C ALA A 889 -59.17 26.78 33.42
N THR A 890 -59.98 26.37 34.40
CA THR A 890 -59.96 25.03 34.95
C THR A 890 -60.01 24.08 33.75
N LYS A 891 -58.85 23.61 33.27
CA LYS A 891 -58.78 22.69 32.13
C LYS A 891 -59.64 21.50 32.51
N SER A 892 -60.75 21.31 31.78
CA SER A 892 -61.60 20.14 31.97
C SER A 892 -60.73 18.88 31.89
N ARG A 893 -61.11 17.80 32.57
CA ARG A 893 -60.42 16.49 32.49
C ARG A 893 -60.10 16.10 31.03
N ARG A 894 -60.95 16.51 30.08
CA ARG A 894 -60.81 16.28 28.64
C ARG A 894 -59.64 17.06 28.02
N ALA A 895 -59.44 18.32 28.39
CA ALA A 895 -58.32 19.14 27.91
C ALA A 895 -56.97 18.69 28.50
N ALA A 896 -56.95 18.25 29.77
CA ALA A 896 -55.76 17.65 30.37
C ALA A 896 -55.42 16.29 29.74
N TRP A 897 -56.42 15.46 29.43
CA TRP A 897 -56.24 14.19 28.73
C TRP A 897 -55.76 14.38 27.29
N LEU A 898 -56.34 15.33 26.54
CA LEU A 898 -55.88 15.69 25.19
C LEU A 898 -54.42 16.16 25.19
N HIS A 899 -54.00 16.96 26.17
CA HIS A 899 -52.61 17.38 26.30
C HIS A 899 -51.67 16.21 26.62
N ARG A 900 -52.05 15.33 27.55
CA ARG A 900 -51.27 14.11 27.86
C ARG A 900 -51.19 13.17 26.65
N PHE A 901 -52.28 13.06 25.88
CA PHE A 901 -52.32 12.31 24.63
C PHE A 901 -51.40 12.93 23.57
N GLN A 902 -51.42 14.26 23.37
CA GLN A 902 -50.51 14.95 22.47
C GLN A 902 -49.04 14.77 22.84
N VAL A 903 -48.71 14.84 24.14
CA VAL A 903 -47.35 14.57 24.63
C VAL A 903 -46.97 13.11 24.37
N ALA A 904 -47.86 12.15 24.66
CA ALA A 904 -47.62 10.73 24.38
C ALA A 904 -47.44 10.45 22.88
N CYS A 905 -48.26 11.05 22.01
CA CYS A 905 -48.10 10.97 20.56
C CYS A 905 -46.79 11.59 20.09
N SER A 906 -46.32 12.67 20.72
CA SER A 906 -45.03 13.29 20.38
C SER A 906 -43.85 12.39 20.76
N PHE A 907 -43.89 11.76 21.94
CA PHE A 907 -42.89 10.76 22.35
C PHE A 907 -42.95 9.52 21.47
N ALA A 908 -44.14 9.03 21.13
CA ALA A 908 -44.32 7.91 20.21
C ALA A 908 -43.78 8.23 18.81
N TYR A 909 -44.03 9.44 18.30
CA TYR A 909 -43.44 9.92 17.05
C TYR A 909 -41.91 9.92 17.11
N MET A 910 -41.31 10.47 18.17
CA MET A 910 -39.85 10.41 18.36
C MET A 910 -39.33 8.97 18.36
N ALA A 911 -39.96 8.08 19.12
CA ALA A 911 -39.56 6.67 19.20
C ALA A 911 -39.70 5.95 17.84
N ILE A 912 -40.79 6.20 17.10
CA ILE A 912 -41.01 5.66 15.76
C ILE A 912 -39.95 6.19 14.81
N THR A 913 -39.68 7.50 14.79
CA THR A 913 -38.65 8.06 13.91
C THR A 913 -37.27 7.45 14.16
N LEU A 914 -36.87 7.32 15.44
CA LEU A 914 -35.63 6.64 15.81
C LEU A 914 -35.62 5.18 15.36
N TRP A 915 -36.71 4.45 15.61
CA TRP A 915 -36.84 3.05 15.20
C TRP A 915 -36.78 2.89 13.68
N THR A 916 -37.46 3.76 12.91
CA THR A 916 -37.42 3.73 11.45
C THR A 916 -36.03 4.06 10.91
N SER A 917 -35.29 4.99 11.52
CA SER A 917 -33.91 5.28 11.12
C SER A 917 -32.98 4.10 11.38
N VAL A 918 -33.08 3.46 12.55
CA VAL A 918 -32.28 2.27 12.87
C VAL A 918 -32.66 1.09 11.96
N SER A 919 -33.95 0.88 11.72
CA SER A 919 -34.45 -0.18 10.84
C SER A 919 -34.01 0.02 9.40
N PHE A 920 -33.98 1.27 8.91
CA PHE A 920 -33.46 1.59 7.57
C PHE A 920 -31.99 1.20 7.42
N VAL A 921 -31.15 1.48 8.42
CA VAL A 921 -29.73 1.09 8.40
C VAL A 921 -29.58 -0.43 8.43
N GLN A 922 -30.35 -1.13 9.27
CA GLN A 922 -30.32 -2.60 9.32
C GLN A 922 -30.79 -3.26 8.02
N LEU A 923 -31.78 -2.67 7.34
CA LEU A 923 -32.27 -3.18 6.07
C LEU A 923 -31.26 -2.91 4.94
N SER A 924 -30.60 -1.75 4.96
CA SER A 924 -29.67 -1.37 3.91
C SER A 924 -28.30 -2.03 4.04
N THR A 925 -27.88 -2.50 5.21
CA THR A 925 -26.57 -3.14 5.40
C THR A 925 -26.36 -4.38 4.54
N ALA A 926 -27.43 -5.13 4.27
CA ALA A 926 -27.37 -6.38 3.51
C ALA A 926 -27.08 -6.09 2.02
N SER A 927 -27.79 -5.11 1.44
CA SER A 927 -27.54 -4.66 0.06
C SER A 927 -26.28 -3.83 -0.09
N VAL A 928 -26.01 -2.87 0.82
CA VAL A 928 -24.85 -1.96 0.72
C VAL A 928 -23.56 -2.59 1.26
N GLY A 929 -23.60 -3.87 1.69
CA GLY A 929 -22.43 -4.61 2.18
C GLY A 929 -21.36 -4.88 1.12
N ASN A 930 -21.70 -4.72 -0.16
CA ASN A 930 -20.77 -4.80 -1.28
C ASN A 930 -21.12 -3.76 -2.35
N ASP A 931 -20.14 -3.54 -3.23
CA ASP A 931 -20.19 -2.54 -4.28
C ASP A 931 -21.14 -2.87 -5.44
N LEU A 932 -21.65 -4.10 -5.50
CA LEU A 932 -22.62 -4.55 -6.50
C LEU A 932 -24.06 -4.28 -6.06
N PHE A 933 -24.25 -3.80 -4.83
CA PHE A 933 -25.55 -3.69 -4.17
C PHE A 933 -26.33 -5.02 -4.13
N TRP A 934 -25.59 -6.14 -4.13
CA TRP A 934 -26.14 -7.48 -4.25
C TRP A 934 -26.14 -8.16 -2.88
N ASP A 935 -27.33 -8.40 -2.34
CA ASP A 935 -27.49 -9.04 -1.04
C ASP A 935 -26.67 -10.34 -0.90
N ASP A 936 -25.96 -10.48 0.24
CA ASP A 936 -25.09 -11.63 0.58
C ASP A 936 -23.99 -11.99 -0.44
N PHE A 937 -23.61 -11.08 -1.35
CA PHE A 937 -22.53 -11.33 -2.30
C PHE A 937 -21.18 -11.47 -1.58
N ASN A 938 -20.61 -12.68 -1.62
CA ASN A 938 -19.31 -12.99 -1.04
C ASN A 938 -18.29 -13.43 -2.10
N SER A 939 -17.06 -12.92 -1.96
CA SER A 939 -15.90 -13.29 -2.76
C SER A 939 -15.56 -14.78 -2.74
N SER A 940 -15.70 -15.46 -1.60
CA SER A 940 -15.37 -16.90 -1.44
C SER A 940 -16.51 -17.85 -1.81
N GLY A 941 -17.70 -17.30 -2.08
CA GLY A 941 -18.89 -18.08 -2.39
C GLY A 941 -19.43 -17.74 -3.76
N THR A 942 -20.27 -16.70 -3.79
CA THR A 942 -20.98 -16.22 -4.97
C THR A 942 -20.03 -15.86 -6.12
N HIS A 943 -18.92 -15.15 -5.83
CA HIS A 943 -17.97 -14.76 -6.87
C HIS A 943 -17.22 -15.97 -7.46
N THR A 944 -16.72 -16.88 -6.62
CA THR A 944 -16.07 -18.12 -7.06
C THR A 944 -17.01 -19.04 -7.84
N PHE A 945 -18.28 -19.14 -7.41
CA PHE A 945 -19.30 -19.90 -8.13
C PHE A 945 -19.54 -19.30 -9.53
N LEU A 946 -19.72 -17.99 -9.60
CA LEU A 946 -19.88 -17.29 -10.88
C LEU A 946 -18.65 -17.47 -11.78
N ALA A 947 -17.45 -17.37 -11.22
CA ALA A 947 -16.20 -17.56 -11.96
C ALA A 947 -16.07 -18.99 -12.52
N ASN A 948 -16.36 -20.02 -11.70
CA ASN A 948 -16.31 -21.41 -12.12
C ASN A 948 -17.38 -21.73 -13.17
N TRP A 949 -18.61 -21.27 -12.96
CA TRP A 949 -19.68 -21.37 -13.93
C TRP A 949 -19.28 -20.76 -15.28
N LEU A 950 -18.76 -19.52 -15.26
CA LEU A 950 -18.38 -18.79 -16.47
C LEU A 950 -17.19 -19.46 -17.20
N ASN A 951 -16.19 -19.95 -16.45
CA ASN A 951 -15.07 -20.70 -17.01
C ASN A 951 -15.53 -22.00 -17.67
N LEU A 952 -16.48 -22.72 -17.08
CA LEU A 952 -17.01 -23.96 -17.64
C LEU A 952 -17.82 -23.72 -18.92
N GLU A 953 -18.66 -22.68 -18.96
CA GLU A 953 -19.38 -22.29 -20.18
C GLU A 953 -18.42 -21.84 -21.28
N LEU A 954 -17.33 -21.13 -20.95
CA LEU A 954 -16.29 -20.75 -21.91
C LEU A 954 -15.52 -21.96 -22.47
N LEU A 955 -15.43 -23.06 -21.71
CA LEU A 955 -14.79 -24.30 -22.13
C LEU A 955 -15.74 -25.23 -22.92
N ALA A 956 -17.05 -25.00 -22.88
CA ALA A 956 -18.05 -25.80 -23.59
C ALA A 956 -18.25 -25.25 -25.02
N PRO A 957 -17.86 -25.99 -26.08
CA PRO A 957 -18.04 -25.51 -27.44
C PRO A 957 -19.51 -25.62 -27.86
N GLY A 958 -20.26 -24.50 -27.87
CA GLY A 958 -21.46 -24.37 -28.71
C GLY A 958 -22.80 -23.94 -28.08
N THR A 959 -22.89 -23.45 -26.86
CA THR A 959 -24.17 -23.01 -26.27
C THR A 959 -24.39 -21.49 -26.39
N ALA A 960 -25.14 -21.10 -27.42
CA ALA A 960 -25.52 -19.72 -27.72
C ALA A 960 -26.56 -19.08 -26.76
N ASN A 961 -26.71 -19.55 -25.52
CA ASN A 961 -27.62 -18.97 -24.53
C ASN A 961 -26.94 -18.87 -23.15
N VAL A 962 -26.07 -17.86 -23.01
CA VAL A 962 -25.21 -17.55 -21.84
C VAL A 962 -26.01 -17.09 -20.59
N LEU A 963 -27.33 -17.34 -20.51
CA LEU A 963 -28.21 -16.75 -19.49
C LEU A 963 -29.19 -17.73 -18.81
N ALA A 964 -29.04 -19.04 -18.98
CA ALA A 964 -29.84 -20.01 -18.22
C ALA A 964 -29.17 -20.30 -16.86
N VAL A 965 -29.76 -19.81 -15.77
CA VAL A 965 -29.21 -19.84 -14.39
C VAL A 965 -29.42 -21.18 -13.67
N ASP A 966 -29.70 -22.27 -14.40
CA ASP A 966 -29.90 -23.62 -13.83
C ASP A 966 -28.58 -24.41 -13.76
N TYR A 967 -27.53 -23.80 -13.21
CA TYR A 967 -26.24 -24.45 -12.99
C TYR A 967 -26.11 -24.94 -11.55
N ILE A 968 -25.84 -26.24 -11.37
CA ILE A 968 -25.59 -26.87 -10.08
C ILE A 968 -24.13 -27.30 -10.05
N ASP A 969 -23.37 -26.72 -9.12
CA ASP A 969 -21.99 -27.10 -8.86
C ASP A 969 -21.93 -28.03 -7.64
N THR A 970 -20.96 -28.95 -7.63
CA THR A 970 -20.68 -29.84 -6.51
C THR A 970 -19.60 -29.30 -5.56
N ALA A 971 -18.95 -28.18 -5.93
CA ALA A 971 -17.97 -27.52 -5.08
C ALA A 971 -18.62 -26.92 -3.82
N MET A 972 -18.02 -27.19 -2.66
CA MET A 972 -18.40 -26.55 -1.40
C MET A 972 -17.83 -25.13 -1.34
N TYR A 973 -18.61 -24.19 -1.83
CA TYR A 973 -18.37 -22.77 -1.68
C TYR A 973 -18.53 -22.35 -0.22
N ASN A 974 -17.71 -21.38 0.23
CA ASN A 974 -17.78 -20.82 1.59
C ASN A 974 -17.35 -21.77 2.74
N SER A 975 -16.51 -22.77 2.49
CA SER A 975 -15.84 -23.51 3.56
C SER A 975 -14.86 -22.57 4.28
N THR A 976 -14.94 -22.51 5.61
CA THR A 976 -14.15 -21.60 6.47
C THR A 976 -12.88 -22.26 6.99
N ASP A 977 -12.29 -23.18 6.21
CA ASP A 977 -11.12 -23.97 6.59
C ASP A 977 -9.79 -23.21 6.45
#